data_AF-A0AAD6D933-F1
#
_entry.id   AF-A0AAD6D933-F1
#
_cell.length_a   1.000
_cell.length_b   1.000
_cell.length_c   1.000
_cell.angle_alpha   90.00
_cell.angle_beta   90.00
_cell.angle_gamma   90.00
#
_symmetry.space_group_name_H-M   'P 1'
#
loop_
_entity.id
_entity.type
_entity.pdbx_description
1 polymer ?
#
loop_
_entity_poly.entity_id
_entity_poly.type
_entity_poly.pdbx_seq_one_letter_code
_entity_poly.pdbx_strand_id
1 'polypeptide(L)'
;MFRLFGDIWLDEPPEDRATAFKELLPLIRDLEHSTTQINMGLETNLLSSWDMDLAFERYREEEHTWWRRHQVDRPREYFVRPSGSLDAQVACHLFNPTFAVNNASFEETDDPSNPCIAQLHDAGFSSQNCLMFDHSARRDDSRHCSLIYPPDLWDVHERFISDLRSHMKAVVELSEQMTSVKRFIVFVNHPQFYMFTKGDNVRAQAFRAKQGGRQDLLLELAAGLGKINISADFYKLNPLLLRPFRPTKTNREHMSALKGQAYTAIRLSAPTPSIFPRFGEGSKDKFNLPEVEPASKNPAKVTGDMFEDDKALEEARSQQISQITEEIHELAAMFMPDTMSETVFDFTDRVECRRFIESIEAFEGELYQWEELPENIVELVQAQKGLRIDRQPIASRKEAETAYRLLQSGNIPECLSVIGLAFSFLTAYISTTLYMPVEAVDDLMILDTSPNRTVTRVCSGCRGRVLDDSFPYFAKRNPGYYVLRSSDTGCGRSGCPGGHVLFHPSRGAQKCVRALMGDLKNVPKPRILGNAPWDKLFLRHGTEELGDLPKVVEFKCPFDGCRAINKNHTPRWTIQLNPTLVTRQFKCPECGRKGDWIPVSANFDYVRSESLTRTWGRFAKKGCDLRIYPRRADVYFSQGHIDIRIAQLKEAKMFDDQRS
;
A
#
# COMPACT_ATOMS: atom_id res chain seq x y z
N MET A 1 25.35 -6.75 -44.82
CA MET A 1 25.78 -5.53 -44.08
C MET A 1 25.19 -4.32 -44.80
N PHE A 2 24.76 -3.32 -44.04
CA PHE A 2 23.93 -2.21 -44.47
C PHE A 2 24.54 -0.88 -44.02
N ARG A 3 24.71 0.10 -44.92
CA ARG A 3 25.19 1.44 -44.59
C ARG A 3 24.05 2.30 -44.05
N LEU A 4 24.15 2.73 -42.80
CA LEU A 4 23.16 3.58 -42.16
C LEU A 4 23.37 5.06 -42.50
N PHE A 5 24.47 5.65 -42.04
CA PHE A 5 24.75 7.09 -42.21
C PHE A 5 26.26 7.33 -42.07
N GLY A 6 26.83 8.17 -42.93
CA GLY A 6 28.28 8.37 -43.00
C GLY A 6 29.01 7.04 -43.24
N ASP A 7 30.03 6.78 -42.44
CA ASP A 7 30.84 5.55 -42.49
C ASP A 7 30.27 4.42 -41.58
N ILE A 8 29.03 4.55 -41.09
CA ILE A 8 28.43 3.56 -40.18
C ILE A 8 27.77 2.43 -40.96
N TRP A 9 28.22 1.21 -40.66
CA TRP A 9 27.70 -0.02 -41.22
C TRP A 9 27.10 -0.89 -40.11
N LEU A 10 25.89 -1.39 -40.35
CA LEU A 10 25.16 -2.29 -39.47
C LEU A 10 24.91 -3.63 -40.16
N ASP A 11 24.49 -4.64 -39.41
CA ASP A 11 23.97 -5.87 -40.00
C ASP A 11 22.65 -5.60 -40.74
N GLU A 12 22.31 -6.49 -41.68
CA GLU A 12 21.02 -6.37 -42.37
C GLU A 12 19.86 -6.57 -41.41
N PRO A 13 18.82 -5.72 -41.47
CA PRO A 13 17.66 -5.87 -40.61
C PRO A 13 16.97 -7.22 -40.89
N PRO A 14 16.44 -7.90 -39.85
CA PRO A 14 15.70 -9.13 -40.04
C PRO A 14 14.49 -8.93 -40.97
N GLU A 15 14.08 -9.98 -41.68
CA GLU A 15 13.09 -9.90 -42.78
C GLU A 15 11.77 -9.25 -42.36
N ASP A 16 11.35 -9.43 -41.10
CA ASP A 16 10.14 -8.86 -40.51
C ASP A 16 10.18 -7.33 -40.36
N ARG A 17 11.38 -6.72 -40.38
CA ARG A 17 11.59 -5.28 -40.28
C ARG A 17 12.17 -4.65 -41.56
N ALA A 18 12.52 -5.46 -42.55
CA ALA A 18 13.16 -5.00 -43.78
C ALA A 18 12.30 -3.99 -44.57
N THR A 19 10.97 -4.12 -44.56
CA THR A 19 10.04 -3.22 -45.27
C THR A 19 10.00 -1.84 -44.63
N ALA A 20 9.78 -1.75 -43.31
CA ALA A 20 9.80 -0.48 -42.58
C ALA A 20 11.17 0.23 -42.72
N PHE A 21 12.25 -0.54 -42.74
CA PHE A 21 13.59 0.00 -42.93
C PHE A 21 13.81 0.59 -44.34
N LYS A 22 13.26 -0.06 -45.38
CA LYS A 22 13.29 0.46 -46.76
C LYS A 22 12.54 1.79 -46.91
N GLU A 23 11.50 2.03 -46.12
CA GLU A 23 10.75 3.29 -46.11
C GLU A 23 11.52 4.44 -45.45
N LEU A 24 12.38 4.15 -44.46
CA LEU A 24 13.20 5.15 -43.76
C LEU A 24 14.46 5.55 -44.55
N LEU A 25 14.93 4.69 -45.45
CA LEU A 25 16.16 4.89 -46.22
C LEU A 25 16.25 6.22 -46.98
N PRO A 26 15.20 6.66 -47.71
CA PRO A 26 15.22 7.96 -48.38
C PRO A 26 15.38 9.11 -47.39
N LEU A 27 14.66 9.08 -46.25
CA LEU A 27 14.73 10.12 -45.22
C LEU A 27 16.12 10.22 -44.60
N ILE A 28 16.78 9.06 -44.39
CA ILE A 28 18.16 8.99 -43.88
C ILE A 28 19.15 9.60 -44.88
N ARG A 29 19.00 9.31 -46.18
CA ARG A 29 19.85 9.87 -47.23
C ARG A 29 19.63 11.37 -47.40
N ASP A 30 18.39 11.83 -47.32
CA ASP A 30 18.06 13.26 -47.37
C ASP A 30 18.71 14.00 -46.21
N LEU A 31 18.64 13.45 -44.98
CA LEU A 31 19.32 13.98 -43.81
C LEU A 31 20.85 14.03 -43.99
N GLU A 32 21.45 12.99 -44.59
CA GLU A 32 22.90 12.93 -44.86
C GLU A 32 23.32 13.99 -45.89
N HIS A 33 22.52 14.17 -46.95
CA HIS A 33 22.75 15.21 -47.95
C HIS A 33 22.64 16.61 -47.36
N SER A 34 21.60 16.90 -46.57
CA SER A 34 21.45 18.19 -45.88
C SER A 34 22.62 18.46 -44.92
N THR A 35 23.03 17.47 -44.15
CA THR A 35 24.18 17.58 -43.23
C THR A 35 25.48 17.86 -43.99
N THR A 36 25.69 17.20 -45.13
CA THR A 36 26.90 17.40 -45.96
C THR A 36 26.92 18.80 -46.58
N GLN A 37 25.77 19.32 -47.03
CA GLN A 37 25.67 20.68 -47.57
C GLN A 37 25.95 21.76 -46.52
N ILE A 38 25.45 21.57 -45.29
CA ILE A 38 25.76 22.43 -44.13
C ILE A 38 27.26 22.41 -43.82
N ASN A 39 27.86 21.22 -43.76
CA ASN A 39 29.29 21.05 -43.46
C ASN A 39 30.22 21.59 -44.55
N MET A 40 29.77 21.60 -45.81
CA MET A 40 30.50 22.19 -46.94
C MET A 40 30.31 23.72 -47.07
N GLY A 41 29.56 24.35 -46.16
CA GLY A 41 29.31 25.79 -46.17
C GLY A 41 28.51 26.29 -47.38
N LEU A 42 27.83 25.38 -48.09
CA LEU A 42 27.07 25.67 -49.31
C LEU A 42 25.65 26.18 -49.02
N GLU A 43 25.12 25.90 -47.83
CA GLU A 43 23.95 26.58 -47.28
C GLU A 43 24.37 27.69 -46.33
N THR A 44 24.76 28.83 -46.89
CA THR A 44 24.77 30.10 -46.15
C THR A 44 23.34 30.61 -46.04
N ASN A 45 22.51 30.02 -45.18
CA ASN A 45 21.19 30.57 -44.90
C ASN A 45 20.92 30.59 -43.40
N LEU A 46 21.09 31.80 -42.84
CA LEU A 46 20.37 32.27 -41.65
C LEU A 46 20.43 31.32 -40.46
N LEU A 47 21.64 31.01 -39.94
CA LEU A 47 21.74 30.77 -38.51
C LEU A 47 21.34 32.08 -37.83
N SER A 48 20.04 32.17 -37.56
CA SER A 48 19.43 32.99 -36.53
C SER A 48 20.46 33.25 -35.44
N SER A 49 20.67 34.52 -35.08
CA SER A 49 21.53 34.98 -33.99
C SER A 49 20.96 34.55 -32.63
N TRP A 50 20.46 33.32 -32.53
CA TRP A 50 19.82 32.77 -31.36
C TRP A 50 20.90 32.54 -30.32
N ASP A 51 20.86 33.40 -29.32
CA ASP A 51 21.76 33.38 -28.18
C ASP A 51 21.13 32.49 -27.10
N MET A 52 21.82 31.39 -26.77
CA MET A 52 21.38 30.44 -25.76
C MET A 52 21.22 31.09 -24.38
N ASP A 53 22.09 32.03 -24.03
CA ASP A 53 22.08 32.70 -22.73
C ASP A 53 20.90 33.65 -22.63
N LEU A 54 20.65 34.41 -23.70
CA LEU A 54 19.47 35.27 -23.78
C LEU A 54 18.18 34.44 -23.76
N ALA A 55 18.14 33.32 -24.48
CA ALA A 55 16.98 32.44 -24.51
C ALA A 55 16.71 31.79 -23.15
N PHE A 56 17.77 31.35 -22.45
CA PHE A 56 17.68 30.79 -21.12
C PHE A 56 17.21 31.83 -20.09
N GLU A 57 17.71 33.07 -20.15
CA GLU A 57 17.27 34.12 -19.24
C GLU A 57 15.80 34.51 -19.48
N ARG A 58 15.33 34.53 -20.73
CA ARG A 58 13.90 34.69 -21.03
C ARG A 58 13.08 33.56 -20.42
N TYR A 59 13.52 32.32 -20.57
CA TYR A 59 12.88 31.15 -19.97
C TYR A 59 12.80 31.28 -18.44
N ARG A 60 13.90 31.67 -17.78
CA ARG A 60 13.93 31.92 -16.32
C ARG A 60 12.91 32.97 -15.91
N GLU A 61 12.82 34.07 -16.66
CA GLU A 61 11.87 35.15 -16.36
C GLU A 61 10.42 34.73 -16.59
N GLU A 62 10.13 33.96 -17.64
CA GLU A 62 8.81 33.43 -17.92
C GLU A 62 8.35 32.47 -16.82
N GLU A 63 9.17 31.48 -16.44
CA GLU A 63 8.83 30.52 -15.37
C GLU A 63 8.71 31.24 -14.02
N HIS A 64 9.65 32.11 -13.67
CA HIS A 64 9.60 32.88 -12.42
C HIS A 64 8.37 33.81 -12.35
N THR A 65 7.97 34.40 -13.48
CA THR A 65 6.74 35.19 -13.57
C THR A 65 5.51 34.32 -13.42
N TRP A 66 5.51 33.10 -13.97
CA TRP A 66 4.45 32.13 -13.76
C TRP A 66 4.26 31.81 -12.27
N TRP A 67 5.36 31.51 -11.55
CA TRP A 67 5.32 31.24 -10.11
C TRP A 67 4.81 32.43 -9.29
N ARG A 68 5.30 33.65 -9.57
CA ARG A 68 4.85 34.87 -8.87
C ARG A 68 3.35 35.15 -9.06
N ARG A 69 2.79 34.91 -10.25
CA ARG A 69 1.34 35.03 -10.50
C ARG A 69 0.52 34.08 -9.63
N HIS A 70 1.09 32.95 -9.25
CA HIS A 70 0.48 31.94 -8.37
C HIS A 70 0.84 32.13 -6.89
N GLN A 71 1.38 33.29 -6.50
CA GLN A 71 1.76 33.63 -5.11
C GLN A 71 2.78 32.67 -4.50
N VAL A 72 3.61 32.05 -5.34
CA VAL A 72 4.69 31.17 -4.93
C VAL A 72 6.00 31.82 -5.35
N ASP A 73 6.93 31.94 -4.40
CA ASP A 73 8.28 32.40 -4.69
C ASP A 73 9.21 31.19 -4.78
N ARG A 74 9.86 31.03 -5.94
CA ARG A 74 10.83 29.96 -6.18
C ARG A 74 12.21 30.57 -6.47
N PRO A 75 13.28 30.09 -5.78
CA PRO A 75 14.63 30.61 -5.98
C PRO A 75 15.11 30.48 -7.43
N ARG A 76 15.79 31.51 -7.96
CA ARG A 76 16.34 31.50 -9.32
C ARG A 76 17.67 30.75 -9.44
N GLU A 77 18.34 30.47 -8.34
CA GLU A 77 19.61 29.72 -8.35
C GLU A 77 19.45 28.23 -8.72
N TYR A 78 18.22 27.72 -8.75
CA TYR A 78 17.94 26.32 -9.09
C TYR A 78 17.69 26.10 -10.57
N PHE A 79 17.74 27.13 -11.42
CA PHE A 79 17.69 26.92 -12.86
C PHE A 79 19.00 26.32 -13.36
N VAL A 80 18.91 25.44 -14.35
CA VAL A 80 20.05 24.72 -14.92
C VAL A 80 20.11 25.00 -16.41
N ARG A 81 21.17 25.68 -16.81
CA ARG A 81 21.48 26.09 -18.19
C ARG A 81 21.97 24.87 -18.99
N PRO A 82 21.58 24.73 -20.26
CA PRO A 82 22.26 23.83 -21.19
C PRO A 82 23.78 24.09 -21.24
N SER A 83 24.57 23.04 -21.35
CA SER A 83 26.03 23.09 -21.37
C SER A 83 26.57 22.60 -22.71
N GLY A 84 27.61 23.26 -23.23
CA GLY A 84 28.25 22.90 -24.49
C GLY A 84 27.80 23.74 -25.69
N SER A 85 28.30 23.41 -26.87
CA SER A 85 28.06 24.19 -28.09
C SER A 85 26.79 23.78 -28.82
N LEU A 86 26.01 24.76 -29.30
CA LEU A 86 24.94 24.51 -30.27
C LEU A 86 25.47 23.89 -31.56
N ASP A 87 26.75 24.07 -31.88
CA ASP A 87 27.38 23.49 -33.06
C ASP A 87 27.80 22.01 -32.87
N ALA A 88 27.60 21.45 -31.68
CA ALA A 88 27.91 20.05 -31.42
C ALA A 88 27.08 19.12 -32.31
N GLN A 89 27.71 18.05 -32.80
CA GLN A 89 27.07 17.05 -33.68
C GLN A 89 26.17 16.08 -32.90
N VAL A 90 26.37 15.98 -31.59
CA VAL A 90 25.60 15.13 -30.67
C VAL A 90 25.03 15.98 -29.56
N ALA A 91 23.77 15.70 -29.22
CA ALA A 91 23.08 16.27 -28.07
C ALA A 91 22.62 15.18 -27.10
N CYS A 92 22.89 15.39 -25.82
CA CYS A 92 22.41 14.59 -24.69
C CYS A 92 21.24 15.33 -24.04
N HIS A 93 20.02 14.85 -24.26
CA HIS A 93 18.81 15.39 -23.67
C HIS A 93 18.39 14.53 -22.48
N LEU A 94 18.38 15.14 -21.29
CA LEU A 94 18.22 14.48 -20.00
C LEU A 94 16.91 14.89 -19.29
N PHE A 95 16.51 14.08 -18.31
CA PHE A 95 15.45 14.38 -17.33
C PHE A 95 16.02 14.21 -15.91
N ASN A 96 17.14 14.86 -15.60
CA ASN A 96 17.87 14.75 -14.35
C ASN A 96 18.66 16.04 -13.97
N PRO A 97 18.03 17.19 -13.74
CA PRO A 97 18.57 18.18 -12.84
C PRO A 97 18.05 17.82 -11.45
N THR A 98 18.57 16.76 -10.84
CA THR A 98 18.19 16.42 -9.46
C THR A 98 18.97 17.28 -8.48
N PHE A 99 18.46 17.41 -7.26
CA PHE A 99 19.22 17.96 -6.12
C PHE A 99 20.39 17.05 -5.69
N ALA A 100 20.59 15.88 -6.32
CA ALA A 100 21.70 14.98 -6.06
C ALA A 100 23.00 15.51 -6.70
N VAL A 101 23.48 16.63 -6.17
CA VAL A 101 24.70 17.34 -6.58
C VAL A 101 25.40 17.93 -5.36
N ASN A 102 26.70 18.20 -5.47
CA ASN A 102 27.44 18.83 -4.37
C ASN A 102 26.98 20.27 -4.10
N ASN A 103 26.55 20.98 -5.15
CA ASN A 103 26.06 22.35 -5.06
C ASN A 103 24.75 22.49 -5.85
N ALA A 104 23.62 22.58 -5.16
CA ALA A 104 22.31 22.74 -5.77
C ALA A 104 22.15 24.06 -6.56
N SER A 105 22.96 25.08 -6.26
CA SER A 105 22.97 26.36 -6.95
C SER A 105 23.91 26.39 -8.15
N PHE A 106 24.51 25.26 -8.52
CA PHE A 106 25.30 25.18 -9.74
C PHE A 106 24.38 25.21 -10.96
N GLU A 107 24.49 26.28 -11.74
CA GLU A 107 23.53 26.68 -12.77
C GLU A 107 23.79 26.02 -14.15
N GLU A 108 24.64 25.01 -14.26
CA GLU A 108 24.92 24.32 -15.53
C GLU A 108 24.55 22.83 -15.48
N THR A 109 24.15 22.29 -16.65
CA THR A 109 23.73 20.90 -16.80
C THR A 109 24.92 19.94 -16.65
N ASP A 110 26.09 20.32 -17.19
CA ASP A 110 27.32 19.56 -17.08
C ASP A 110 27.97 19.71 -15.70
N ASP A 111 27.30 19.14 -14.69
CA ASP A 111 27.78 19.05 -13.31
C ASP A 111 28.27 17.62 -12.99
N PRO A 112 29.58 17.34 -13.04
CA PRO A 112 30.12 16.01 -12.75
C PRO A 112 30.01 15.62 -11.26
N SER A 113 29.51 16.48 -10.38
CA SER A 113 29.09 16.06 -9.04
C SER A 113 27.76 15.32 -9.04
N ASN A 114 26.96 15.47 -10.10
CA ASN A 114 25.78 14.65 -10.34
C ASN A 114 26.20 13.24 -10.79
N PRO A 115 25.67 12.17 -10.17
CA PRO A 115 26.03 10.79 -10.53
C PRO A 115 25.81 10.45 -12.00
N CYS A 116 24.71 10.91 -12.61
CA CYS A 116 24.39 10.56 -14.00
C CYS A 116 25.29 11.32 -14.97
N ILE A 117 25.57 12.59 -14.70
CA ILE A 117 26.50 13.38 -15.52
C ILE A 117 27.91 12.82 -15.40
N ALA A 118 28.35 12.46 -14.20
CA ALA A 118 29.65 11.80 -13.99
C ALA A 118 29.77 10.50 -14.79
N GLN A 119 28.70 9.72 -14.87
CA GLN A 119 28.66 8.49 -15.65
C GLN A 119 28.70 8.74 -17.16
N LEU A 120 28.05 9.81 -17.65
CA LEU A 120 28.18 10.25 -19.05
C LEU A 120 29.61 10.69 -19.36
N HIS A 121 30.24 11.44 -18.45
CA HIS A 121 31.65 11.81 -18.54
C HIS A 121 32.56 10.59 -18.64
N ASP A 122 32.34 9.58 -17.78
CA ASP A 122 33.12 8.33 -17.77
C ASP A 122 32.91 7.49 -19.05
N ALA A 123 31.72 7.58 -19.65
CA ALA A 123 31.44 7.00 -20.95
C ALA A 123 32.09 7.79 -22.10
N GLY A 124 32.49 9.05 -21.90
CA GLY A 124 33.17 9.89 -22.88
C GLY A 124 32.35 11.09 -23.39
N PHE A 125 31.16 11.34 -22.83
CA PHE A 125 30.28 12.45 -23.20
C PHE A 125 30.39 13.60 -22.20
N SER A 126 30.74 14.79 -22.68
CA SER A 126 30.82 16.02 -21.88
C SER A 126 30.42 17.25 -22.69
N SER A 127 30.22 18.39 -22.05
CA SER A 127 29.93 19.66 -22.75
C SER A 127 31.02 20.10 -23.74
N GLN A 128 32.22 19.51 -23.67
CA GLN A 128 33.32 19.77 -24.60
C GLN A 128 33.11 19.13 -25.98
N ASN A 129 32.32 18.06 -26.06
CA ASN A 129 32.14 17.27 -27.28
C ASN A 129 30.67 17.01 -27.66
N CYS A 130 29.73 17.31 -26.77
CA CYS A 130 28.30 17.25 -27.03
C CYS A 130 27.56 18.44 -26.39
N LEU A 131 26.34 18.70 -26.83
CA LEU A 131 25.42 19.62 -26.15
C LEU A 131 24.67 18.83 -25.08
N MET A 132 24.78 19.22 -23.81
CA MET A 132 24.05 18.58 -22.71
C MET A 132 22.95 19.52 -22.21
N PHE A 133 21.72 19.05 -22.18
CA PHE A 133 20.63 19.86 -21.63
C PHE A 133 19.59 18.99 -20.94
N ASP A 134 18.91 19.61 -19.98
CA ASP A 134 17.82 18.98 -19.27
C ASP A 134 16.47 19.50 -19.74
N HIS A 135 15.48 18.62 -19.83
CA HIS A 135 14.13 18.97 -20.23
C HIS A 135 13.46 19.97 -19.30
N SER A 136 13.60 19.80 -17.97
CA SER A 136 13.02 20.75 -17.02
C SER A 136 13.88 22.01 -16.86
N ALA A 137 15.17 21.96 -17.23
CA ALA A 137 16.13 23.05 -17.09
C ALA A 137 16.11 23.71 -15.69
N ARG A 138 15.75 22.94 -14.66
CA ARG A 138 15.58 23.41 -13.27
C ARG A 138 15.71 22.27 -12.29
N ARG A 139 16.58 22.42 -11.28
CA ARG A 139 16.75 21.48 -10.16
C ARG A 139 15.42 21.20 -9.48
N ASP A 140 14.95 19.97 -9.63
CA ASP A 140 13.69 19.50 -9.06
C ASP A 140 13.68 17.97 -8.95
N ASP A 141 12.56 17.39 -8.54
CA ASP A 141 12.32 15.95 -8.72
C ASP A 141 11.81 15.70 -10.15
N SER A 142 12.74 15.49 -11.08
CA SER A 142 12.50 15.49 -12.53
C SER A 142 11.44 14.48 -13.01
N ARG A 143 11.25 13.36 -12.29
CA ARG A 143 10.19 12.37 -12.58
C ARG A 143 8.78 12.88 -12.31
N HIS A 144 8.66 13.97 -11.57
CA HIS A 144 7.39 14.53 -11.15
C HIS A 144 7.05 15.82 -11.89
N CYS A 145 8.01 16.53 -12.48
CA CYS A 145 7.72 17.77 -13.18
C CYS A 145 6.69 17.57 -14.32
N SER A 146 6.85 16.56 -15.17
CA SER A 146 5.89 16.29 -16.26
C SER A 146 4.50 15.81 -15.78
N LEU A 147 4.41 15.29 -14.56
CA LEU A 147 3.16 14.79 -13.97
C LEU A 147 2.44 15.82 -13.10
N ILE A 148 3.20 16.73 -12.47
CA ILE A 148 2.69 17.65 -11.45
C ILE A 148 2.67 19.10 -11.96
N TYR A 149 3.51 19.47 -12.94
CA TYR A 149 3.45 20.82 -13.49
C TYR A 149 2.12 21.02 -14.21
N PRO A 150 1.39 22.10 -13.89
CA PRO A 150 0.22 22.48 -14.67
C PRO A 150 0.60 22.64 -16.14
N PRO A 151 -0.30 22.33 -17.10
CA PRO A 151 0.01 22.38 -18.53
C PRO A 151 0.61 23.71 -18.98
N ASP A 152 0.11 24.83 -18.45
CA ASP A 152 0.58 26.17 -18.79
C ASP A 152 1.97 26.51 -18.22
N LEU A 153 2.36 25.90 -17.09
CA LEU A 153 3.75 25.92 -16.63
C LEU A 153 4.62 25.04 -17.53
N TRP A 154 4.18 23.80 -17.81
CA TRP A 154 4.92 22.87 -18.67
C TRP A 154 5.18 23.43 -20.07
N ASP A 155 4.21 24.17 -20.63
CA ASP A 155 4.33 24.89 -21.91
C ASP A 155 5.48 25.91 -21.92
N VAL A 156 5.90 26.45 -20.77
CA VAL A 156 7.09 27.33 -20.67
C VAL A 156 8.36 26.52 -20.93
N HIS A 157 8.47 25.32 -20.34
CA HIS A 157 9.61 24.43 -20.53
C HIS A 157 9.66 23.88 -21.96
N GLU A 158 8.54 23.38 -22.47
CA GLU A 158 8.45 22.84 -23.84
C GLU A 158 8.81 23.86 -24.91
N ARG A 159 8.40 25.13 -24.74
CA ARG A 159 8.80 26.21 -25.66
C ARG A 159 10.31 26.43 -25.65
N PHE A 160 10.93 26.47 -24.48
CA PHE A 160 12.38 26.61 -24.36
C PHE A 160 13.13 25.43 -25.01
N ILE A 161 12.72 24.20 -24.72
CA ILE A 161 13.34 22.99 -25.29
C ILE A 161 13.12 22.90 -26.81
N SER A 162 11.92 23.26 -27.28
CA SER A 162 11.62 23.35 -28.72
C SER A 162 12.50 24.38 -29.42
N ASP A 163 12.65 25.57 -28.83
CA ASP A 163 13.53 26.62 -29.37
C ASP A 163 14.98 26.16 -29.41
N LEU A 164 15.50 25.57 -28.32
CA LEU A 164 16.85 25.01 -28.24
C LEU A 164 17.09 23.96 -29.33
N ARG A 165 16.17 23.00 -29.46
CA ARG A 165 16.22 21.95 -30.48
C ARG A 165 16.15 22.53 -31.90
N SER A 166 15.43 23.61 -32.14
CA SER A 166 15.36 24.22 -33.47
C SER A 166 16.66 24.90 -33.91
N HIS A 167 17.54 25.26 -32.95
CA HIS A 167 18.79 25.99 -33.22
C HIS A 167 20.08 25.16 -33.04
N MET A 168 20.02 23.96 -32.44
CA MET A 168 21.20 23.09 -32.34
C MET A 168 21.56 22.45 -33.70
N LYS A 169 22.85 22.24 -33.99
CA LYS A 169 23.35 21.52 -35.17
C LYS A 169 23.43 20.00 -34.98
N ALA A 170 23.11 19.51 -33.78
CA ALA A 170 23.18 18.09 -33.48
C ALA A 170 22.45 17.27 -34.55
N VAL A 171 23.15 16.29 -35.14
CA VAL A 171 22.57 15.35 -36.10
C VAL A 171 21.94 14.17 -35.35
N VAL A 172 22.44 13.91 -34.13
CA VAL A 172 21.96 12.89 -33.22
C VAL A 172 21.53 13.52 -31.90
N GLU A 173 20.32 13.18 -31.45
CA GLU A 173 19.80 13.55 -30.14
C GLU A 173 19.49 12.28 -29.33
N LEU A 174 20.01 12.16 -28.11
CA LEU A 174 19.61 11.08 -27.21
C LEU A 174 18.39 11.55 -26.41
N SER A 175 17.18 11.00 -26.64
CA SER A 175 15.94 11.49 -26.00
C SER A 175 15.00 10.36 -25.57
N GLU A 176 13.98 10.68 -24.76
CA GLU A 176 12.94 9.77 -24.28
C GLU A 176 11.57 9.91 -24.99
N GLN A 177 11.36 10.91 -25.88
CA GLN A 177 10.07 11.14 -26.57
C GLN A 177 10.15 11.23 -28.11
N MET A 178 9.12 10.77 -28.84
CA MET A 178 9.08 10.64 -30.33
C MET A 178 7.93 11.42 -31.00
N THR A 179 8.18 12.30 -31.98
CA THR A 179 7.14 12.78 -32.93
C THR A 179 7.60 13.25 -34.33
N SER A 180 8.89 13.43 -34.65
CA SER A 180 9.32 13.81 -36.02
C SER A 180 10.80 13.48 -36.33
N VAL A 181 11.15 13.36 -37.61
CA VAL A 181 12.52 13.06 -38.07
C VAL A 181 13.15 14.30 -38.71
N LYS A 182 13.89 15.07 -37.90
CA LYS A 182 14.88 16.08 -38.36
C LYS A 182 16.32 15.70 -38.01
N ARG A 183 16.47 14.66 -37.18
CA ARG A 183 17.68 14.17 -36.53
C ARG A 183 17.50 12.69 -36.24
N PHE A 184 18.59 11.97 -36.02
CA PHE A 184 18.50 10.65 -35.40
C PHE A 184 18.23 10.82 -33.93
N ILE A 185 17.06 10.36 -33.47
CA ILE A 185 16.79 10.29 -32.03
C ILE A 185 17.11 8.88 -31.56
N VAL A 186 18.12 8.75 -30.70
CA VAL A 186 18.53 7.45 -30.15
C VAL A 186 18.07 7.36 -28.70
N PHE A 187 17.18 6.42 -28.44
CA PHE A 187 16.61 6.19 -27.12
C PHE A 187 17.53 5.27 -26.35
N VAL A 188 18.21 5.81 -25.36
CA VAL A 188 19.08 5.06 -24.46
C VAL A 188 18.44 4.97 -23.08
N ASN A 189 18.78 3.96 -22.29
CA ASN A 189 18.34 3.95 -20.90
C ASN A 189 19.04 5.08 -20.17
N HIS A 190 18.31 5.78 -19.30
CA HIS A 190 18.87 6.83 -18.44
C HIS A 190 20.06 6.26 -17.63
N PRO A 191 21.18 7.00 -17.41
CA PRO A 191 22.37 6.48 -16.73
C PRO A 191 22.04 5.82 -15.37
N GLN A 192 21.07 6.40 -14.65
CA GLN A 192 20.53 5.86 -13.40
C GLN A 192 20.03 4.42 -13.48
N PHE A 193 19.51 3.97 -14.63
CA PHE A 193 19.04 2.59 -14.82
C PHE A 193 20.13 1.56 -14.49
N TYR A 194 21.39 1.92 -14.73
CA TYR A 194 22.54 1.03 -14.48
C TYR A 194 23.12 1.18 -13.08
N MET A 195 22.69 2.18 -12.31
CA MET A 195 23.15 2.42 -10.96
C MET A 195 22.63 1.38 -9.95
N PHE A 196 21.70 0.50 -10.32
CA PHE A 196 21.10 -0.46 -9.37
C PHE A 196 21.73 -1.85 -9.39
N THR A 197 22.67 -2.11 -10.31
CA THR A 197 23.31 -3.41 -10.48
C THR A 197 24.74 -3.39 -9.97
N LYS A 198 24.91 -3.62 -8.65
CA LYS A 198 26.22 -3.66 -8.00
C LYS A 198 26.90 -5.02 -8.12
N GLY A 199 28.23 -4.98 -8.24
CA GLY A 199 29.12 -6.12 -8.08
C GLY A 199 29.27 -7.01 -9.31
N ASP A 200 30.05 -8.08 -9.14
CA ASP A 200 30.39 -9.04 -10.19
C ASP A 200 29.73 -10.40 -10.01
N ASN A 201 28.59 -10.44 -9.31
CA ASN A 201 27.82 -11.67 -9.25
C ASN A 201 27.25 -12.03 -10.64
N VAL A 202 26.97 -13.32 -10.85
CA VAL A 202 26.51 -13.87 -12.13
C VAL A 202 25.27 -13.14 -12.67
N ARG A 203 24.36 -12.71 -11.79
CA ARG A 203 23.14 -11.99 -12.18
C ARG A 203 23.45 -10.56 -12.65
N ALA A 204 24.32 -9.84 -11.96
CA ALA A 204 24.77 -8.50 -12.35
C ALA A 204 25.55 -8.54 -13.67
N GLN A 205 26.42 -9.55 -13.84
CA GLN A 205 27.10 -9.79 -15.11
C GLN A 205 26.11 -10.11 -16.24
N ALA A 206 25.11 -10.95 -16.01
CA ALA A 206 24.09 -11.26 -17.00
C ALA A 206 23.23 -10.03 -17.36
N PHE A 207 22.88 -9.20 -16.37
CA PHE A 207 22.17 -7.94 -16.60
C PHE A 207 23.03 -6.98 -17.43
N ARG A 208 24.30 -6.75 -17.07
CA ARG A 208 25.21 -5.87 -17.83
C ARG A 208 25.47 -6.42 -19.23
N ALA A 209 25.66 -7.72 -19.39
CA ALA A 209 25.80 -8.37 -20.69
C ALA A 209 24.60 -8.11 -21.59
N LYS A 210 23.37 -8.16 -21.03
CA LYS A 210 22.14 -7.96 -21.79
C LYS A 210 21.79 -6.50 -22.02
N GLN A 211 21.68 -5.70 -20.95
CA GLN A 211 21.22 -4.31 -21.00
C GLN A 211 22.37 -3.34 -21.28
N GLY A 212 23.51 -3.54 -20.62
CA GLY A 212 24.71 -2.72 -20.84
C GLY A 212 25.24 -2.88 -22.26
N GLY A 213 25.30 -4.11 -22.80
CA GLY A 213 25.70 -4.33 -24.20
C GLY A 213 24.79 -3.61 -25.20
N ARG A 214 23.47 -3.54 -24.94
CA ARG A 214 22.55 -2.76 -25.77
C ARG A 214 22.80 -1.25 -25.64
N GLN A 215 23.07 -0.76 -24.43
CA GLN A 215 23.40 0.64 -24.18
C GLN A 215 24.66 1.06 -24.94
N ASP A 216 25.73 0.28 -24.79
CA ASP A 216 27.03 0.56 -25.37
C ASP A 216 26.92 0.66 -26.89
N LEU A 217 26.19 -0.25 -27.54
CA LEU A 217 25.94 -0.19 -28.98
C LEU A 217 25.26 1.12 -29.42
N LEU A 218 24.28 1.62 -28.65
CA LEU A 218 23.58 2.86 -28.97
C LEU A 218 24.46 4.08 -28.75
N LEU A 219 25.32 4.05 -27.73
CA LEU A 219 26.30 5.10 -27.47
C LEU A 219 27.42 5.09 -28.50
N GLU A 220 27.88 3.92 -28.95
CA GLU A 220 28.84 3.75 -30.05
C GLU A 220 28.30 4.32 -31.35
N LEU A 221 27.01 4.10 -31.66
CA LEU A 221 26.34 4.71 -32.80
C LEU A 221 26.39 6.24 -32.71
N ALA A 222 25.97 6.82 -31.58
CA ALA A 222 25.97 8.27 -31.37
C ALA A 222 27.39 8.86 -31.40
N ALA A 223 28.35 8.18 -30.78
CA ALA A 223 29.75 8.57 -30.74
C ALA A 223 30.40 8.52 -32.12
N GLY A 224 30.13 7.48 -32.91
CA GLY A 224 30.59 7.37 -34.29
C GLY A 224 30.08 8.50 -35.18
N LEU A 225 28.80 8.85 -35.04
CA LEU A 225 28.19 10.00 -35.74
C LEU A 225 28.79 11.34 -35.28
N GLY A 226 29.05 11.47 -33.99
CA GLY A 226 29.63 12.67 -33.38
C GLY A 226 31.14 12.80 -33.46
N LYS A 227 31.85 11.77 -33.96
CA LYS A 227 33.31 11.62 -33.86
C LYS A 227 33.81 11.78 -32.40
N ILE A 228 33.04 11.28 -31.45
CA ILE A 228 33.35 11.28 -30.02
C ILE A 228 34.11 9.99 -29.70
N ASN A 229 35.18 10.09 -28.92
CA ASN A 229 35.86 8.91 -28.40
C ASN A 229 35.18 8.47 -27.10
N ILE A 230 34.70 7.23 -27.06
CA ILE A 230 34.01 6.67 -25.90
C ILE A 230 34.73 5.42 -25.38
N SER A 231 34.49 5.10 -24.11
CA SER A 231 34.97 3.87 -23.49
C SER A 231 34.23 2.66 -24.09
N ALA A 232 34.95 1.73 -24.72
CA ALA A 232 34.36 0.53 -25.32
C ALA A 232 33.71 -0.37 -24.26
N ASP A 233 32.53 -0.91 -24.56
CA ASP A 233 31.76 -1.78 -23.68
C ASP A 233 31.60 -1.23 -22.24
N PHE A 234 31.48 0.10 -22.06
CA PHE A 234 31.48 0.75 -20.74
C PHE A 234 30.40 0.20 -19.81
N TYR A 235 29.13 0.17 -20.23
CA TYR A 235 28.02 -0.31 -19.41
C TYR A 235 28.00 -1.83 -19.25
N LYS A 236 28.56 -2.56 -20.22
CA LYS A 236 28.66 -4.02 -20.20
C LYS A 236 29.77 -4.54 -19.28
N LEU A 237 30.93 -3.91 -19.30
CA LEU A 237 32.13 -4.38 -18.60
C LEU A 237 32.40 -3.67 -17.29
N ASN A 238 31.96 -2.43 -17.10
CA ASN A 238 32.28 -1.69 -15.87
C ASN A 238 31.44 -2.21 -14.69
N PRO A 239 32.06 -2.77 -13.63
CA PRO A 239 31.34 -3.22 -12.45
C PRO A 239 31.00 -2.08 -11.48
N LEU A 240 31.59 -0.90 -11.70
CA LEU A 240 31.46 0.31 -10.88
C LEU A 240 30.73 1.43 -11.65
N LEU A 241 29.57 1.10 -12.21
CA LEU A 241 28.67 2.08 -12.84
C LEU A 241 28.04 3.06 -11.85
N LEU A 242 28.20 2.78 -10.55
CA LEU A 242 27.98 3.73 -9.47
C LEU A 242 29.31 4.37 -9.08
N ARG A 243 29.41 5.68 -9.27
CA ARG A 243 30.19 6.48 -8.33
C ARG A 243 29.33 6.62 -7.07
N PRO A 244 29.78 6.19 -5.88
CA PRO A 244 29.04 6.46 -4.66
C PRO A 244 29.03 7.97 -4.43
N PHE A 245 27.98 8.64 -4.90
CA PHE A 245 27.64 9.95 -4.41
C PHE A 245 27.14 9.74 -2.98
N ARG A 246 28.04 9.99 -2.03
CA ARG A 246 27.73 9.98 -0.60
C ARG A 246 27.80 11.42 -0.13
N PRO A 247 26.77 12.23 -0.43
CA PRO A 247 26.69 13.57 0.13
C PRO A 247 26.81 13.45 1.64
N THR A 248 27.50 14.42 2.25
CA THR A 248 27.59 14.49 3.71
C THR A 248 26.19 14.46 4.31
N LYS A 249 26.03 14.00 5.55
CA LYS A 249 24.72 13.99 6.21
C LYS A 249 24.04 15.37 6.13
N THR A 250 24.81 16.44 6.35
CA THR A 250 24.36 17.82 6.21
C THR A 250 23.84 18.13 4.81
N ASN A 251 24.55 17.71 3.76
CA ASN A 251 24.12 17.92 2.38
C ASN A 251 22.84 17.12 2.07
N ARG A 252 22.69 15.90 2.60
CA ARG A 252 21.47 15.09 2.43
C ARG A 252 20.25 15.74 3.06
N GLU A 253 20.38 16.21 4.31
CA GLU A 253 19.30 16.90 5.01
C GLU A 253 18.91 18.19 4.28
N HIS A 254 19.91 18.93 3.78
CA HIS A 254 19.67 20.11 2.96
C HIS A 254 18.94 19.77 1.65
N MET A 255 19.41 18.77 0.89
CA MET A 255 18.76 18.29 -0.34
C MET A 255 17.31 17.85 -0.10
N SER A 256 17.05 17.10 0.97
CA SER A 256 15.70 16.67 1.34
C SER A 256 14.80 17.87 1.66
N ALA A 257 15.33 18.89 2.34
CA ALA A 257 14.59 20.12 2.59
C ALA A 257 14.27 20.86 1.29
N LEU A 258 15.20 20.95 0.33
CA LEU A 258 14.99 21.57 -0.98
C LEU A 258 13.92 20.82 -1.80
N LYS A 259 13.97 19.47 -1.83
CA LYS A 259 12.93 18.64 -2.45
C LYS A 259 11.54 18.91 -1.83
N GLY A 260 11.47 18.96 -0.50
CA GLY A 260 10.22 19.27 0.21
C GLY A 260 9.67 20.67 -0.06
N GLN A 261 10.56 21.67 -0.19
CA GLN A 261 10.18 23.04 -0.57
C GLN A 261 9.65 23.12 -2.00
N ALA A 262 10.32 22.46 -2.95
CA ALA A 262 9.87 22.38 -4.35
C ALA A 262 8.48 21.74 -4.45
N TYR A 263 8.27 20.62 -3.76
CA TYR A 263 6.96 19.95 -3.72
C TYR A 263 5.87 20.84 -3.11
N THR A 264 6.18 21.55 -2.03
CA THR A 264 5.24 22.47 -1.38
C THR A 264 4.86 23.62 -2.30
N ALA A 265 5.84 24.20 -3.02
CA ALA A 265 5.64 25.26 -3.99
C ALA A 265 4.67 24.83 -5.10
N ILE A 266 4.87 23.64 -5.69
CA ILE A 266 3.97 23.10 -6.72
C ILE A 266 2.55 22.88 -6.16
N ARG A 267 2.43 22.39 -4.93
CA ARG A 267 1.13 22.19 -4.29
C ARG A 267 0.36 23.49 -4.07
N LEU A 268 1.07 24.58 -3.76
CA LEU A 268 0.47 25.90 -3.54
C LEU A 268 0.04 26.58 -4.83
N SER A 269 0.72 26.30 -5.96
CA SER A 269 0.43 26.96 -7.23
C SER A 269 -0.75 26.35 -8.00
N ALA A 270 -1.14 25.10 -7.74
CA ALA A 270 -2.22 24.43 -8.47
C ALA A 270 -3.62 24.86 -7.95
N PRO A 271 -4.44 25.58 -8.75
CA PRO A 271 -5.74 26.11 -8.30
C PRO A 271 -6.87 25.06 -8.29
N THR A 272 -6.60 23.79 -8.54
CA THR A 272 -7.64 22.74 -8.58
C THR A 272 -7.14 21.42 -7.97
N PRO A 273 -7.87 20.82 -7.01
CA PRO A 273 -7.50 19.54 -6.38
C PRO A 273 -7.53 18.30 -7.29
N SER A 274 -7.67 18.44 -8.62
CA SER A 274 -8.05 17.34 -9.52
C SER A 274 -6.98 16.82 -10.47
N ILE A 275 -5.84 17.49 -10.63
CA ILE A 275 -4.73 16.98 -11.48
C ILE A 275 -3.75 16.14 -10.67
N PHE A 276 -3.68 16.35 -9.35
CA PHE A 276 -3.20 15.30 -8.46
C PHE A 276 -4.16 14.11 -8.62
N PRO A 277 -3.71 12.88 -8.94
CA PRO A 277 -4.57 11.72 -8.84
C PRO A 277 -5.23 11.80 -7.46
N ARG A 278 -6.57 11.82 -7.41
CA ARG A 278 -7.32 11.94 -6.15
C ARG A 278 -6.88 10.82 -5.22
N PHE A 279 -5.93 11.13 -4.35
CA PHE A 279 -5.52 10.30 -3.23
C PHE A 279 -6.67 10.36 -2.22
N GLY A 280 -7.66 9.48 -2.43
CA GLY A 280 -8.82 9.36 -1.57
C GLY A 280 -10.11 9.80 -2.26
N GLU A 281 -10.79 8.85 -2.88
CA GLU A 281 -12.24 8.60 -2.74
C GLU A 281 -12.57 7.37 -3.57
N GLY A 282 -12.91 6.27 -2.89
CA GLY A 282 -13.19 4.99 -3.54
C GLY A 282 -14.49 5.05 -4.34
N SER A 283 -14.40 4.74 -5.64
CA SER A 283 -15.55 4.33 -6.45
C SER A 283 -16.19 3.09 -5.80
N LYS A 284 -17.50 3.17 -5.55
CA LYS A 284 -18.31 2.04 -5.10
C LYS A 284 -18.74 1.22 -6.31
N ASP A 285 -17.84 0.40 -6.84
CA ASP A 285 -18.24 -0.61 -7.81
C ASP A 285 -18.66 -1.90 -7.10
N LYS A 286 -19.95 -2.23 -7.26
CA LYS A 286 -20.58 -3.45 -6.77
C LYS A 286 -20.10 -4.62 -7.64
N PHE A 287 -19.14 -5.40 -7.13
CA PHE A 287 -18.84 -6.71 -7.71
C PHE A 287 -19.77 -7.78 -7.10
N ASN A 288 -20.46 -8.51 -7.97
CA ASN A 288 -21.24 -9.69 -7.62
C ASN A 288 -20.30 -10.84 -7.20
N LEU A 289 -20.55 -11.43 -6.03
CA LEU A 289 -19.85 -12.63 -5.56
C LEU A 289 -20.50 -13.89 -6.16
N PRO A 290 -19.72 -14.90 -6.58
CA PRO A 290 -20.25 -16.21 -6.92
C PRO A 290 -20.66 -17.00 -5.67
N GLU A 291 -21.77 -17.72 -5.82
CA GLU A 291 -22.37 -18.60 -4.81
C GLU A 291 -21.46 -19.81 -4.58
N VAL A 292 -21.07 -20.08 -3.32
CA VAL A 292 -20.23 -21.23 -2.94
C VAL A 292 -21.01 -22.14 -2.01
N GLU A 293 -21.00 -23.43 -2.34
CA GLU A 293 -21.72 -24.51 -1.67
C GLU A 293 -21.39 -24.65 -0.17
N PRO A 294 -22.37 -25.08 0.65
CA PRO A 294 -22.19 -25.23 2.10
C PRO A 294 -21.39 -26.47 2.47
N ALA A 295 -20.27 -26.25 3.16
CA ALA A 295 -19.46 -27.32 3.76
C ALA A 295 -20.20 -28.02 4.93
N SER A 296 -19.98 -29.34 4.97
CA SER A 296 -20.54 -30.35 5.87
C SER A 296 -20.43 -30.00 7.37
N LYS A 297 -21.53 -30.26 8.11
CA LYS A 297 -21.68 -30.05 9.55
C LYS A 297 -21.51 -31.38 10.29
N ASN A 298 -20.32 -31.69 10.81
CA ASN A 298 -20.17 -32.63 11.92
C ASN A 298 -18.97 -32.25 12.78
N PRO A 299 -19.15 -31.91 14.07
CA PRO A 299 -18.04 -31.69 14.99
C PRO A 299 -17.51 -33.03 15.52
N ALA A 300 -16.28 -33.39 15.14
CA ALA A 300 -15.57 -34.54 15.69
C ALA A 300 -15.26 -34.34 17.19
N LYS A 301 -15.29 -35.43 17.96
CA LYS A 301 -14.84 -35.48 19.35
C LYS A 301 -13.31 -35.35 19.40
N VAL A 302 -12.81 -34.43 20.23
CA VAL A 302 -11.38 -34.20 20.47
C VAL A 302 -10.82 -35.26 21.41
N THR A 303 -9.89 -36.08 20.93
CA THR A 303 -9.06 -37.03 21.70
C THR A 303 -7.60 -36.55 21.76
N GLY A 304 -6.80 -37.16 22.64
CA GLY A 304 -5.45 -36.71 23.03
C GLY A 304 -4.38 -36.59 21.92
N ASP A 305 -4.65 -37.03 20.69
CA ASP A 305 -3.73 -36.90 19.54
C ASP A 305 -3.48 -35.44 19.10
N MET A 306 -4.30 -34.47 19.51
CA MET A 306 -4.14 -33.08 19.10
C MET A 306 -2.90 -32.36 19.70
N PHE A 307 -2.28 -32.91 20.76
CA PHE A 307 -1.16 -32.22 21.44
C PHE A 307 0.19 -32.43 20.76
N GLU A 308 0.42 -33.58 20.11
CA GLU A 308 1.65 -33.81 19.34
C GLU A 308 1.66 -32.99 18.04
N ASP A 309 0.48 -32.73 17.47
CA ASP A 309 0.29 -31.92 16.26
C ASP A 309 0.56 -30.42 16.52
N ASP A 310 0.14 -29.88 17.67
CA ASP A 310 0.31 -28.46 18.02
C ASP A 310 1.79 -28.06 18.13
N LYS A 311 2.61 -28.90 18.78
CA LYS A 311 4.06 -28.66 18.88
C LYS A 311 4.74 -28.71 17.51
N ALA A 312 4.35 -29.65 16.65
CA ALA A 312 4.86 -29.74 15.29
C ALA A 312 4.48 -28.49 14.45
N LEU A 313 3.28 -27.94 14.66
CA LEU A 313 2.83 -26.70 14.01
C LEU A 313 3.56 -25.46 14.55
N GLU A 314 3.85 -25.40 15.85
CA GLU A 314 4.68 -24.36 16.44
C GLU A 314 6.13 -24.41 15.92
N GLU A 315 6.70 -25.60 15.81
CA GLU A 315 8.02 -25.83 15.22
C GLU A 315 8.02 -25.44 13.74
N ALA A 316 7.00 -25.83 12.97
CA ALA A 316 6.85 -25.46 11.56
C ALA A 316 6.69 -23.94 11.38
N ARG A 317 5.89 -23.28 12.24
CA ARG A 317 5.77 -21.81 12.27
C ARG A 317 7.13 -21.17 12.58
N SER A 318 7.85 -21.68 13.58
CA SER A 318 9.16 -21.15 13.96
C SER A 318 10.16 -21.28 12.80
N GLN A 319 10.21 -22.45 12.15
CA GLN A 319 11.02 -22.67 10.95
C GLN A 319 10.66 -21.71 9.82
N GLN A 320 9.36 -21.49 9.56
CA GLN A 320 8.92 -20.55 8.54
C GLN A 320 9.34 -19.11 8.86
N ILE A 321 9.24 -18.68 10.12
CA ILE A 321 9.68 -17.35 10.53
C ILE A 321 11.21 -17.22 10.40
N SER A 322 11.96 -18.23 10.83
CA SER A 322 13.42 -18.27 10.66
C SER A 322 13.83 -18.18 9.20
N GLN A 323 13.16 -18.93 8.31
CA GLN A 323 13.42 -18.87 6.89
C GLN A 323 13.16 -17.48 6.30
N ILE A 324 12.02 -16.85 6.61
CA ILE A 324 11.71 -15.48 6.14
C ILE A 324 12.74 -14.49 6.69
N THR A 325 13.17 -14.68 7.94
CA THR A 325 14.19 -13.84 8.59
C THR A 325 15.53 -13.93 7.88
N GLU A 326 15.97 -15.14 7.54
CA GLU A 326 17.18 -15.40 6.75
C GLU A 326 17.08 -14.80 5.35
N GLU A 327 15.95 -14.99 4.67
CA GLU A 327 15.71 -14.41 3.33
C GLU A 327 15.77 -12.86 3.38
N ILE A 328 15.17 -12.21 4.38
CA ILE A 328 15.31 -10.74 4.54
C ILE A 328 16.76 -10.36 4.79
N HIS A 329 17.49 -11.12 5.59
CA HIS A 329 18.91 -10.90 5.88
C HIS A 329 19.78 -10.98 4.62
N GLU A 330 19.59 -12.03 3.82
CA GLU A 330 20.29 -12.19 2.55
C GLU A 330 19.95 -11.05 1.60
N LEU A 331 18.67 -10.67 1.50
CA LEU A 331 18.25 -9.54 0.69
C LEU A 331 18.90 -8.24 1.17
N ALA A 332 18.89 -7.98 2.49
CA ALA A 332 19.50 -6.83 3.12
C ALA A 332 21.01 -6.74 2.88
N ALA A 333 21.71 -7.87 2.98
CA ALA A 333 23.15 -7.95 2.74
C ALA A 333 23.52 -7.55 1.31
N MET A 334 22.63 -7.74 0.33
CA MET A 334 22.86 -7.23 -1.04
C MET A 334 22.86 -5.70 -1.11
N PHE A 335 22.07 -5.02 -0.26
CA PHE A 335 22.01 -3.55 -0.23
C PHE A 335 23.08 -2.96 0.69
N MET A 336 23.52 -3.69 1.72
CA MET A 336 24.45 -3.19 2.75
C MET A 336 25.58 -4.19 3.07
N PRO A 337 26.42 -4.56 2.09
CA PRO A 337 27.43 -5.61 2.26
C PRO A 337 28.46 -5.27 3.34
N ASP A 338 28.85 -4.01 3.47
CA ASP A 338 29.86 -3.55 4.44
C ASP A 338 29.31 -3.46 5.87
N THR A 339 27.99 -3.50 6.05
CA THR A 339 27.33 -3.28 7.35
C THR A 339 26.82 -4.59 7.97
N MET A 340 26.65 -5.64 7.18
CA MET A 340 25.96 -6.87 7.58
C MET A 340 26.89 -8.08 7.79
N SER A 341 28.21 -7.95 7.64
CA SER A 341 29.09 -9.14 7.57
C SER A 341 29.29 -9.92 8.87
N GLU A 342 28.88 -9.41 10.05
CA GLU A 342 29.19 -10.08 11.34
C GLU A 342 28.06 -10.07 12.39
N THR A 343 26.96 -9.32 12.21
CA THR A 343 25.91 -9.19 13.24
C THR A 343 24.54 -9.68 12.77
N VAL A 344 24.01 -10.70 13.45
CA VAL A 344 22.61 -11.12 13.31
C VAL A 344 21.70 -10.00 13.82
N PHE A 345 20.82 -9.54 12.95
CA PHE A 345 19.88 -8.46 13.22
C PHE A 345 18.67 -8.95 14.00
N ASP A 346 18.33 -8.27 15.10
CA ASP A 346 17.17 -8.62 15.91
C ASP A 346 15.92 -7.87 15.44
N PHE A 347 15.05 -8.57 14.70
CA PHE A 347 13.76 -8.03 14.26
C PHE A 347 12.75 -7.81 15.40
N THR A 348 13.06 -8.22 16.63
CA THR A 348 12.26 -7.90 17.81
C THR A 348 12.64 -6.54 18.42
N ASP A 349 13.88 -6.07 18.20
CA ASP A 349 14.30 -4.74 18.62
C ASP A 349 13.83 -3.68 17.61
N ARG A 350 12.91 -2.82 18.06
CA ARG A 350 12.36 -1.71 17.26
C ARG A 350 13.40 -0.65 16.92
N VAL A 351 14.42 -0.47 17.75
CA VAL A 351 15.51 0.49 17.51
C VAL A 351 16.44 -0.05 16.43
N GLU A 352 16.80 -1.33 16.49
CA GLU A 352 17.55 -1.98 15.41
C GLU A 352 16.76 -1.95 14.11
N CYS A 353 15.49 -2.40 14.12
CA CYS A 353 14.54 -2.28 13.00
C CYS A 353 14.58 -0.89 12.36
N ARG A 354 14.48 0.16 13.17
CA ARG A 354 14.52 1.53 12.67
C ARG A 354 15.87 1.88 12.04
N ARG A 355 16.99 1.58 12.70
CA ARG A 355 18.33 1.87 12.18
C ARG A 355 18.60 1.15 10.87
N PHE A 356 18.15 -0.09 10.75
CA PHE A 356 18.21 -0.85 9.51
C PHE A 356 17.41 -0.20 8.40
N ILE A 357 16.16 0.19 8.65
CA ILE A 357 15.36 0.92 7.67
C ILE A 357 16.03 2.25 7.31
N GLU A 358 16.57 2.99 8.27
CA GLU A 358 17.33 4.22 8.01
C GLU A 358 18.57 3.95 7.16
N SER A 359 19.25 2.82 7.34
CA SER A 359 20.39 2.41 6.51
C SER A 359 19.96 2.00 5.09
N ILE A 360 18.82 1.33 4.94
CA ILE A 360 18.19 1.04 3.64
C ILE A 360 17.73 2.33 2.94
N GLU A 361 17.10 3.26 3.65
CA GLU A 361 16.69 4.57 3.12
C GLU A 361 17.90 5.46 2.81
N ALA A 362 19.02 5.28 3.53
CA ALA A 362 20.28 5.93 3.23
C ALA A 362 21.00 5.33 2.01
N PHE A 363 20.60 4.14 1.57
CA PHE A 363 21.03 3.59 0.30
C PHE A 363 20.28 4.35 -0.80
N GLU A 364 21.00 5.15 -1.60
CA GLU A 364 20.46 5.91 -2.74
C GLU A 364 20.06 4.97 -3.89
N GLY A 365 19.02 4.17 -3.64
CA GLY A 365 18.29 3.36 -4.59
C GLY A 365 17.02 4.08 -4.97
N GLU A 366 17.08 4.86 -6.04
CA GLU A 366 15.97 5.60 -6.62
C GLU A 366 14.93 4.65 -7.28
N LEU A 367 14.27 3.82 -6.47
CA LEU A 367 13.11 2.96 -6.84
C LEU A 367 11.82 3.64 -6.37
N TYR A 368 10.94 3.98 -7.32
CA TYR A 368 9.74 4.80 -7.09
C TYR A 368 8.45 4.06 -7.37
N GLN A 369 8.51 3.10 -8.29
CA GLN A 369 7.39 2.23 -8.61
C GLN A 369 7.57 0.85 -8.00
N TRP A 370 6.45 0.20 -7.68
CA TRP A 370 6.46 -1.12 -7.08
C TRP A 370 7.05 -2.17 -8.04
N GLU A 371 6.81 -1.95 -9.32
CA GLU A 371 7.24 -2.76 -10.45
C GLU A 371 8.76 -2.72 -10.67
N GLU A 372 9.44 -1.71 -10.10
CA GLU A 372 10.89 -1.56 -10.16
C GLU A 372 11.61 -2.33 -9.04
N LEU A 373 10.87 -2.87 -8.07
CA LEU A 373 11.48 -3.68 -7.01
C LEU A 373 12.18 -4.91 -7.61
N PRO A 374 13.37 -5.25 -7.11
CA PRO A 374 14.00 -6.53 -7.39
C PRO A 374 13.01 -7.70 -7.23
N GLU A 375 12.96 -8.56 -8.24
CA GLU A 375 11.98 -9.65 -8.34
C GLU A 375 11.97 -10.55 -7.09
N ASN A 376 13.13 -10.78 -6.48
CA ASN A 376 13.26 -11.53 -5.22
C ASN A 376 12.60 -10.86 -4.02
N ILE A 377 12.59 -9.52 -3.94
CA ILE A 377 11.82 -8.79 -2.92
C ILE A 377 10.33 -8.97 -3.18
N VAL A 378 9.90 -8.82 -4.44
CA VAL A 378 8.48 -8.98 -4.82
C VAL A 378 8.00 -10.40 -4.52
N GLU A 379 8.76 -11.42 -4.93
CA GLU A 379 8.49 -12.82 -4.64
C GLU A 379 8.40 -13.08 -3.14
N LEU A 380 9.37 -12.60 -2.35
CA LEU A 380 9.34 -12.72 -0.90
C LEU A 380 8.05 -12.13 -0.32
N VAL A 381 7.70 -10.90 -0.69
CA VAL A 381 6.50 -10.21 -0.21
C VAL A 381 5.23 -10.99 -0.60
N GLN A 382 5.11 -11.43 -1.84
CA GLN A 382 3.93 -12.09 -2.37
C GLN A 382 3.77 -13.54 -1.84
N ALA A 383 4.88 -14.19 -1.49
CA ALA A 383 4.89 -15.50 -0.83
C ALA A 383 4.27 -15.45 0.58
N GLN A 384 4.31 -14.28 1.26
CA GLN A 384 3.78 -14.17 2.62
C GLN A 384 2.26 -14.12 2.64
N LYS A 385 1.63 -15.23 3.02
CA LYS A 385 0.16 -15.34 3.18
C LYS A 385 -0.41 -14.31 4.16
N GLY A 386 0.36 -13.92 5.19
CA GLY A 386 -0.07 -12.95 6.21
C GLY A 386 0.00 -11.49 5.77
N LEU A 387 0.70 -11.19 4.66
CA LEU A 387 0.74 -9.86 4.05
C LEU A 387 -0.40 -9.64 3.05
N ARG A 388 -1.24 -10.64 2.82
CA ARG A 388 -2.36 -10.55 1.89
C ARG A 388 -3.55 -9.81 2.49
N ILE A 389 -4.35 -9.18 1.64
CA ILE A 389 -5.64 -8.60 2.01
C ILE A 389 -6.72 -9.35 1.25
N ASP A 390 -7.63 -10.03 1.96
CA ASP A 390 -8.63 -10.90 1.33
C ASP A 390 -7.99 -11.94 0.38
N ARG A 391 -6.86 -12.51 0.79
CA ARG A 391 -6.03 -13.49 0.04
C ARG A 391 -5.37 -12.97 -1.23
N GLN A 392 -5.48 -11.68 -1.52
CA GLN A 392 -4.77 -11.06 -2.63
C GLN A 392 -3.37 -10.63 -2.19
N PRO A 393 -2.32 -10.98 -2.96
CA PRO A 393 -0.96 -10.51 -2.71
C PRO A 393 -0.85 -9.00 -2.90
N ILE A 394 0.16 -8.39 -2.27
CA ILE A 394 0.51 -7.00 -2.50
C ILE A 394 1.12 -6.89 -3.91
N ALA A 395 0.48 -6.14 -4.79
CA ALA A 395 0.87 -5.98 -6.18
C ALA A 395 1.16 -4.52 -6.56
N SER A 396 1.00 -3.57 -5.63
CA SER A 396 1.22 -2.15 -5.90
C SER A 396 1.76 -1.41 -4.67
N ARG A 397 2.39 -0.25 -4.91
CA ARG A 397 2.85 0.65 -3.84
C ARG A 397 1.71 1.02 -2.88
N LYS A 398 0.52 1.33 -3.40
CA LYS A 398 -0.64 1.70 -2.59
C LYS A 398 -1.08 0.59 -1.63
N GLU A 399 -1.03 -0.66 -2.09
CA GLU A 399 -1.31 -1.83 -1.25
C GLU A 399 -0.20 -2.04 -0.21
N ALA A 400 1.06 -1.81 -0.57
CA ALA A 400 2.20 -1.85 0.34
C ALA A 400 2.09 -0.78 1.45
N GLU A 401 1.76 0.46 1.11
CA GLU A 401 1.49 1.52 2.09
C GLU A 401 0.29 1.17 2.96
N THR A 402 -0.73 0.51 2.40
CA THR A 402 -1.88 0.03 3.18
C THR A 402 -1.42 -1.04 4.16
N ALA A 403 -0.67 -2.04 3.73
CA ALA A 403 -0.12 -3.10 4.57
C ALA A 403 0.77 -2.53 5.69
N TYR A 404 1.66 -1.60 5.35
CA TYR A 404 2.49 -0.87 6.29
C TYR A 404 1.66 -0.20 7.39
N ARG A 405 0.64 0.59 7.01
CA ARG A 405 -0.23 1.25 8.01
C ARG A 405 -0.99 0.23 8.87
N LEU A 406 -1.44 -0.88 8.28
CA LEU A 406 -2.14 -1.96 8.99
C LEU A 406 -1.24 -2.66 10.04
N LEU A 407 0.08 -2.69 9.82
CA LEU A 407 1.08 -3.22 10.76
C LEU A 407 1.51 -2.21 11.84
N GLN A 408 0.97 -0.98 11.81
CA GLN A 408 1.21 0.07 12.81
C GLN A 408 2.66 0.52 12.96
N SER A 409 3.43 0.43 11.90
CA SER A 409 4.75 1.04 11.84
C SER A 409 4.57 2.56 11.82
N GLY A 410 4.87 3.23 12.94
CA GLY A 410 4.47 4.61 13.26
C GLY A 410 5.01 5.74 12.38
N ASN A 411 5.69 5.44 11.27
CA ASN A 411 6.12 6.46 10.29
C ASN A 411 5.04 6.70 9.21
N ILE A 412 5.24 7.76 8.43
CA ILE A 412 4.41 8.10 7.27
C ILE A 412 4.96 7.32 6.07
N PRO A 413 4.28 6.28 5.54
CA PRO A 413 4.82 5.43 4.47
C PRO A 413 5.12 6.18 3.17
N GLU A 414 4.47 7.33 2.96
CA GLU A 414 4.68 8.22 1.82
C GLU A 414 6.10 8.81 1.80
N CYS A 415 6.76 8.89 2.96
CA CYS A 415 8.13 9.40 3.08
C CYS A 415 9.20 8.33 2.84
N LEU A 416 8.82 7.06 2.67
CA LEU A 416 9.75 5.96 2.41
C LEU A 416 9.94 5.75 0.90
N SER A 417 11.17 5.41 0.52
CA SER A 417 11.47 4.81 -0.78
C SER A 417 10.66 3.52 -0.97
N VAL A 418 10.47 3.03 -2.21
CA VAL A 418 9.74 1.77 -2.41
C VAL A 418 10.45 0.59 -1.74
N ILE A 419 11.78 0.59 -1.77
CA ILE A 419 12.59 -0.45 -1.14
C ILE A 419 12.50 -0.39 0.39
N GLY A 420 12.67 0.78 0.98
CA GLY A 420 12.52 0.90 2.43
C GLY A 420 11.07 0.73 2.87
N LEU A 421 10.06 1.06 2.06
CA LEU A 421 8.68 0.66 2.32
C LEU A 421 8.53 -0.86 2.35
N ALA A 422 9.11 -1.58 1.38
CA ALA A 422 9.10 -3.04 1.32
C ALA A 422 9.74 -3.66 2.57
N PHE A 423 10.97 -3.26 2.90
CA PHE A 423 11.65 -3.74 4.10
C PHE A 423 10.94 -3.30 5.38
N SER A 424 10.31 -2.13 5.42
CA SER A 424 9.64 -1.65 6.63
C SER A 424 8.38 -2.43 6.97
N PHE A 425 7.55 -2.79 5.99
CA PHE A 425 6.40 -3.64 6.30
C PHE A 425 6.82 -5.11 6.48
N LEU A 426 7.88 -5.58 5.81
CA LEU A 426 8.41 -6.94 6.02
C LEU A 426 8.97 -7.10 7.44
N THR A 427 9.77 -6.16 7.91
CA THR A 427 10.27 -6.12 9.29
C THR A 427 9.12 -6.05 10.29
N ALA A 428 8.16 -5.15 10.07
CA ALA A 428 6.97 -5.06 10.92
C ALA A 428 6.12 -6.34 10.91
N TYR A 429 6.03 -7.03 9.77
CA TYR A 429 5.36 -8.33 9.65
C TYR A 429 6.08 -9.41 10.46
N ILE A 430 7.41 -9.49 10.39
CA ILE A 430 8.17 -10.40 11.24
C ILE A 430 7.96 -10.08 12.72
N SER A 431 8.11 -8.82 13.14
CA SER A 431 7.94 -8.44 14.54
C SER A 431 6.55 -8.79 15.07
N THR A 432 5.50 -8.55 14.27
CA THR A 432 4.11 -8.90 14.64
C THR A 432 3.83 -10.40 14.63
N THR A 433 4.58 -11.16 13.83
CA THR A 433 4.49 -12.62 13.76
C THR A 433 5.27 -13.30 14.89
N LEU A 434 6.43 -12.75 15.27
CA LEU A 434 7.23 -13.20 16.42
C LEU A 434 6.55 -12.90 17.75
N TYR A 435 5.78 -11.80 17.83
CA TYR A 435 5.06 -11.45 19.04
C TYR A 435 4.00 -12.50 19.39
N MET A 436 4.33 -13.35 20.35
CA MET A 436 3.41 -14.33 20.91
C MET A 436 2.32 -13.62 21.72
N PRO A 437 1.10 -14.18 21.77
CA PRO A 437 0.11 -13.77 22.75
C PRO A 437 0.70 -13.81 24.17
N VAL A 438 0.17 -12.98 25.06
CA VAL A 438 0.60 -12.90 26.47
C VAL A 438 0.76 -14.31 27.07
N GLU A 439 1.93 -14.63 27.62
CA GLU A 439 2.27 -15.95 28.18
C GLU A 439 1.16 -16.54 29.07
N ALA A 440 0.41 -15.67 29.75
CA ALA A 440 -0.71 -16.03 30.60
C ALA A 440 -1.86 -16.78 29.90
N VAL A 441 -1.97 -16.75 28.56
CA VAL A 441 -3.08 -17.44 27.84
C VAL A 441 -2.62 -18.39 26.75
N ASP A 442 -1.31 -18.53 26.56
CA ASP A 442 -0.71 -19.34 25.50
C ASP A 442 -1.13 -20.81 25.60
N ASP A 443 -1.14 -21.35 26.81
CA ASP A 443 -1.56 -22.73 27.13
C ASP A 443 -3.04 -23.04 26.80
N LEU A 444 -3.84 -22.01 26.48
CA LEU A 444 -5.27 -22.08 26.15
C LEU A 444 -5.57 -21.87 24.67
N MET A 445 -4.55 -21.67 23.85
CA MET A 445 -4.68 -21.55 22.40
C MET A 445 -3.97 -22.72 21.73
N ILE A 446 -4.35 -22.97 20.48
CA ILE A 446 -3.69 -23.94 19.59
C ILE A 446 -3.63 -23.34 18.19
N LEU A 447 -2.64 -23.75 17.41
CA LEU A 447 -2.63 -23.50 15.98
C LEU A 447 -3.59 -24.47 15.28
N ASP A 448 -4.11 -24.09 14.11
CA ASP A 448 -4.91 -25.05 13.34
C ASP A 448 -4.02 -26.03 12.58
N THR A 449 -4.41 -27.30 12.65
CA THR A 449 -3.82 -28.47 11.99
C THR A 449 -3.74 -28.38 10.46
N SER A 450 -4.39 -27.41 9.84
CA SER A 450 -4.27 -27.17 8.40
C SER A 450 -3.16 -26.16 8.12
N PRO A 451 -1.99 -26.58 7.59
CA PRO A 451 -0.86 -25.69 7.29
C PRO A 451 -1.17 -24.62 6.21
N ASN A 452 -2.38 -24.65 5.64
CA ASN A 452 -2.85 -23.72 4.63
C ASN A 452 -4.04 -22.85 5.07
N ARG A 453 -4.44 -22.89 6.35
CA ARG A 453 -5.57 -22.08 6.80
C ARG A 453 -5.18 -20.64 7.09
N THR A 454 -5.46 -19.78 6.11
CA THR A 454 -5.39 -18.32 6.27
C THR A 454 -6.78 -17.76 6.61
N VAL A 455 -6.88 -16.96 7.67
CA VAL A 455 -8.13 -16.30 8.10
C VAL A 455 -8.14 -14.84 7.62
N THR A 456 -9.07 -14.52 6.73
CA THR A 456 -9.33 -13.16 6.25
C THR A 456 -10.05 -12.34 7.32
N ARG A 457 -9.71 -11.05 7.50
CA ARG A 457 -10.14 -10.25 8.65
C ARG A 457 -10.72 -8.88 8.30
N VAL A 458 -11.54 -8.34 9.21
CA VAL A 458 -12.10 -6.98 9.18
C VAL A 458 -11.96 -6.27 10.53
N CYS A 459 -11.74 -4.96 10.49
CA CYS A 459 -11.69 -4.12 11.68
C CYS A 459 -13.07 -3.95 12.34
N SER A 460 -13.17 -4.11 13.66
CA SER A 460 -14.42 -3.86 14.40
C SER A 460 -14.85 -2.38 14.40
N GLY A 461 -13.88 -1.46 14.32
CA GLY A 461 -14.12 -0.01 14.37
C GLY A 461 -14.64 0.54 13.04
N CYS A 462 -13.88 0.37 11.96
CA CYS A 462 -14.22 0.94 10.64
C CYS A 462 -14.79 -0.06 9.62
N ARG A 463 -14.86 -1.36 9.95
CA ARG A 463 -15.27 -2.45 9.05
C ARG A 463 -14.39 -2.66 7.81
N GLY A 464 -13.32 -1.89 7.65
CA GLY A 464 -12.34 -2.07 6.57
C GLY A 464 -11.61 -3.42 6.66
N ARG A 465 -11.23 -3.97 5.50
CA ARG A 465 -10.40 -5.19 5.39
C ARG A 465 -9.03 -4.96 5.99
N VAL A 466 -8.49 -5.90 6.75
CA VAL A 466 -7.12 -5.80 7.27
C VAL A 466 -6.28 -6.95 6.71
N LEU A 467 -5.00 -7.01 7.07
CA LEU A 467 -4.13 -8.10 6.66
C LEU A 467 -4.71 -9.45 7.12
N ASP A 468 -4.48 -10.49 6.35
CA ASP A 468 -4.90 -11.84 6.68
C ASP A 468 -4.08 -12.40 7.86
N ASP A 469 -4.64 -13.37 8.59
CA ASP A 469 -3.93 -14.10 9.64
C ASP A 469 -3.38 -15.39 9.03
N SER A 470 -2.06 -15.44 8.77
CA SER A 470 -1.33 -16.63 8.31
C SER A 470 -1.11 -17.66 9.42
N PHE A 471 -1.12 -17.21 10.68
CA PHE A 471 -0.94 -18.05 11.86
C PHE A 471 -2.12 -17.85 12.83
N PRO A 472 -3.34 -18.27 12.42
CA PRO A 472 -4.52 -18.07 13.23
C PRO A 472 -4.50 -18.98 14.47
N TYR A 473 -4.69 -18.38 15.64
CA TYR A 473 -4.92 -19.12 16.88
C TYR A 473 -6.40 -19.48 17.04
N PHE A 474 -6.64 -20.66 17.61
CA PHE A 474 -7.95 -21.15 17.98
C PHE A 474 -7.97 -21.50 19.47
N ALA A 475 -9.14 -21.44 20.09
CA ALA A 475 -9.25 -21.79 21.50
C ALA A 475 -9.04 -23.30 21.69
N LYS A 476 -8.07 -23.70 22.52
CA LYS A 476 -7.72 -25.11 22.78
C LYS A 476 -8.90 -25.96 23.22
N ARG A 477 -9.75 -25.41 24.08
CA ARG A 477 -10.97 -26.09 24.57
C ARG A 477 -12.11 -26.12 23.55
N ASN A 478 -12.01 -25.33 22.47
CA ASN A 478 -13.04 -25.27 21.42
C ASN A 478 -12.40 -24.84 20.08
N PRO A 479 -11.73 -25.76 19.37
CA PRO A 479 -10.95 -25.46 18.16
C PRO A 479 -11.74 -24.78 17.03
N GLY A 480 -13.08 -24.79 17.08
CA GLY A 480 -13.95 -24.06 16.16
C GLY A 480 -14.02 -22.54 16.39
N TYR A 481 -13.40 -22.00 17.45
CA TYR A 481 -13.40 -20.57 17.79
C TYR A 481 -12.06 -19.92 17.49
N TYR A 482 -12.05 -19.04 16.50
CA TYR A 482 -10.90 -18.19 16.18
C TYR A 482 -10.65 -17.19 17.30
N VAL A 483 -9.41 -17.07 17.75
CA VAL A 483 -9.01 -16.12 18.77
C VAL A 483 -8.75 -14.77 18.11
N LEU A 484 -9.55 -13.76 18.49
CA LEU A 484 -9.48 -12.43 17.93
C LEU A 484 -8.16 -11.75 18.32
N ARG A 485 -7.46 -11.22 17.31
CA ARG A 485 -6.39 -10.25 17.53
C ARG A 485 -6.99 -8.87 17.81
N SER A 486 -6.29 -8.08 18.62
CA SER A 486 -6.66 -6.72 19.00
C SER A 486 -5.54 -5.74 18.72
N SER A 487 -5.90 -4.46 18.70
CA SER A 487 -4.98 -3.34 18.62
C SER A 487 -5.52 -2.21 19.47
N ASP A 488 -4.66 -1.49 20.19
CA ASP A 488 -5.04 -0.34 21.02
C ASP A 488 -5.09 1.00 20.25
N THR A 489 -4.46 1.06 19.08
CA THR A 489 -4.29 2.30 18.29
C THR A 489 -5.23 2.38 17.08
N GLY A 490 -5.97 1.31 16.80
CA GLY A 490 -6.86 1.18 15.65
C GLY A 490 -6.31 0.23 14.60
N CYS A 491 -6.93 0.18 13.41
CA CYS A 491 -6.47 -0.71 12.34
C CYS A 491 -5.47 -0.08 11.38
N GLY A 492 -5.14 1.21 11.51
CA GLY A 492 -4.21 1.91 10.62
C GLY A 492 -4.77 2.41 9.28
N ARG A 493 -5.98 1.99 8.86
CA ARG A 493 -6.62 2.56 7.65
C ARG A 493 -6.96 4.04 7.81
N SER A 494 -6.84 4.80 6.71
CA SER A 494 -7.42 6.14 6.59
C SER A 494 -8.92 6.09 6.86
N GLY A 495 -9.39 6.88 7.83
CA GLY A 495 -10.79 6.89 8.28
C GLY A 495 -11.14 5.88 9.37
N CYS A 496 -10.18 5.12 9.92
CA CYS A 496 -10.43 4.38 11.15
C CYS A 496 -10.56 5.35 12.33
N PRO A 497 -11.59 5.24 13.19
CA PRO A 497 -11.74 6.14 14.35
C PRO A 497 -10.66 6.00 15.43
N GLY A 498 -9.63 5.17 15.20
CA GLY A 498 -8.60 4.82 16.17
C GLY A 498 -9.11 4.01 17.36
N GLY A 499 -8.27 3.92 18.39
CA GLY A 499 -8.57 3.27 19.67
C GLY A 499 -8.59 1.74 19.63
N HIS A 500 -9.06 1.14 20.73
CA HIS A 500 -9.08 -0.31 20.87
C HIS A 500 -10.04 -0.98 19.87
N VAL A 501 -9.49 -1.71 18.90
CA VAL A 501 -10.23 -2.47 17.87
C VAL A 501 -9.95 -3.97 17.94
N LEU A 502 -10.90 -4.76 17.44
CA LEU A 502 -10.80 -6.21 17.28
C LEU A 502 -10.81 -6.57 15.79
N PHE A 503 -10.01 -7.56 15.40
CA PHE A 503 -9.96 -8.07 14.03
C PHE A 503 -10.83 -9.31 13.88
N HIS A 504 -12.04 -9.15 13.35
CA HIS A 504 -13.01 -10.22 13.17
C HIS A 504 -12.78 -10.98 11.86
N PRO A 505 -13.06 -12.29 11.79
CA PRO A 505 -13.11 -13.01 10.53
C PRO A 505 -14.09 -12.34 9.56
N SER A 506 -13.70 -12.17 8.30
CA SER A 506 -14.58 -11.59 7.29
C SER A 506 -15.73 -12.52 6.92
N ARG A 507 -15.53 -13.83 7.04
CA ARG A 507 -16.59 -14.85 6.89
C ARG A 507 -17.41 -14.92 8.18
N GLY A 508 -18.63 -14.39 8.14
CA GLY A 508 -19.53 -14.32 9.31
C GLY A 508 -19.92 -15.67 9.94
N ALA A 509 -19.62 -16.81 9.28
CA ALA A 509 -19.84 -18.15 9.82
C ALA A 509 -18.75 -18.58 10.83
N GLN A 510 -17.55 -17.98 10.79
CA GLN A 510 -16.46 -18.34 11.68
C GLN A 510 -16.73 -17.79 13.08
N LYS A 511 -16.87 -18.69 14.06
CA LYS A 511 -17.01 -18.31 15.47
C LYS A 511 -15.70 -17.73 15.97
N CYS A 512 -15.78 -16.74 16.86
CA CYS A 512 -14.62 -16.07 17.41
C CYS A 512 -14.75 -15.82 18.92
N VAL A 513 -13.61 -15.70 19.60
CA VAL A 513 -13.49 -15.43 21.04
C VAL A 513 -12.34 -14.45 21.28
N ARG A 514 -12.35 -13.68 22.38
CA ARG A 514 -11.23 -12.78 22.72
C ARG A 514 -10.10 -13.57 23.39
N ALA A 515 -8.86 -13.12 23.23
CA ALA A 515 -7.69 -13.63 23.91
C ALA A 515 -7.64 -13.25 25.42
N LEU A 516 -8.72 -13.51 26.15
CA LEU A 516 -8.79 -13.27 27.60
C LEU A 516 -8.85 -14.61 28.32
N MET A 517 -8.06 -14.76 29.38
CA MET A 517 -8.01 -15.96 30.22
C MET A 517 -9.41 -16.49 30.57
N GLY A 518 -10.32 -15.61 30.99
CA GLY A 518 -11.69 -15.96 31.32
C GLY A 518 -12.51 -16.44 30.12
N ASP A 519 -12.34 -15.82 28.95
CA ASP A 519 -13.04 -16.17 27.71
C ASP A 519 -12.48 -17.44 27.07
N LEU A 520 -11.18 -17.73 27.21
CA LEU A 520 -10.55 -18.95 26.69
C LEU A 520 -10.76 -20.15 27.62
N LYS A 521 -10.66 -19.98 28.95
CA LYS A 521 -10.97 -21.05 29.93
C LYS A 521 -12.45 -21.40 29.92
N ASN A 522 -13.29 -20.39 29.80
CA ASN A 522 -14.74 -20.52 29.76
C ASN A 522 -15.26 -20.14 28.39
N VAL A 523 -14.66 -20.69 27.30
CA VAL A 523 -15.15 -20.48 25.92
C VAL A 523 -16.66 -20.51 26.00
N PRO A 524 -17.32 -19.36 25.74
CA PRO A 524 -18.67 -19.21 26.19
C PRO A 524 -19.47 -20.37 25.63
N LYS A 525 -20.02 -21.25 26.50
CA LYS A 525 -21.12 -22.14 26.09
C LYS A 525 -22.07 -21.21 25.39
N PRO A 526 -22.18 -21.31 24.04
CA PRO A 526 -22.37 -20.20 23.11
C PRO A 526 -23.07 -19.11 23.88
N ARG A 527 -22.31 -18.15 24.45
CA ARG A 527 -22.95 -17.12 25.26
C ARG A 527 -23.83 -16.47 24.24
N ILE A 528 -25.11 -16.65 24.43
CA ILE A 528 -26.12 -16.04 23.62
C ILE A 528 -26.22 -14.58 24.11
N LEU A 529 -25.07 -13.93 24.20
CA LEU A 529 -24.90 -12.51 24.42
C LEU A 529 -24.77 -11.94 23.02
N GLY A 530 -25.94 -11.63 22.48
CA GLY A 530 -26.07 -11.00 21.19
C GLY A 530 -27.50 -11.12 20.68
N ASN A 531 -28.10 -12.31 20.77
CA ASN A 531 -29.51 -12.57 20.46
C ASN A 531 -29.86 -13.96 20.99
N ALA A 532 -30.22 -14.07 22.27
CA ALA A 532 -31.06 -15.21 22.59
C ALA A 532 -32.37 -14.89 21.89
N PRO A 533 -32.81 -15.73 20.92
CA PRO A 533 -33.97 -15.43 20.09
C PRO A 533 -35.27 -15.41 20.93
N TRP A 534 -35.15 -15.43 22.27
CA TRP A 534 -36.23 -15.16 23.18
C TRP A 534 -36.84 -13.79 22.92
N ASP A 535 -36.13 -12.79 22.40
CA ASP A 535 -36.72 -11.50 22.06
C ASP A 535 -37.83 -11.66 21.01
N LYS A 536 -37.55 -12.37 19.92
CA LYS A 536 -38.52 -12.71 18.85
C LYS A 536 -39.64 -13.62 19.34
N LEU A 537 -39.35 -14.48 20.30
CA LEU A 537 -40.30 -15.49 20.78
C LEU A 537 -41.19 -14.98 21.92
N PHE A 538 -40.65 -14.18 22.84
CA PHE A 538 -41.30 -13.78 24.10
C PHE A 538 -41.80 -12.35 24.11
N LEU A 539 -41.36 -11.48 23.20
CA LEU A 539 -41.77 -10.07 23.14
C LEU A 539 -42.71 -9.79 21.98
N ARG A 540 -43.60 -8.82 22.14
CA ARG A 540 -44.47 -8.29 21.07
C ARG A 540 -43.65 -7.52 20.04
N HIS A 541 -43.95 -7.71 18.75
CA HIS A 541 -43.29 -7.05 17.62
C HIS A 541 -44.33 -6.43 16.68
N GLY A 542 -44.01 -5.26 16.14
CA GLY A 542 -44.90 -4.57 15.20
C GLY A 542 -46.04 -3.81 15.87
N THR A 543 -46.71 -2.95 15.10
CA THR A 543 -47.79 -2.08 15.57
C THR A 543 -49.05 -2.86 15.95
N GLU A 544 -49.32 -3.96 15.25
CA GLU A 544 -50.51 -4.80 15.49
C GLU A 544 -50.44 -5.55 16.83
N GLU A 545 -49.30 -6.17 17.16
CA GLU A 545 -49.15 -6.86 18.45
C GLU A 545 -49.04 -5.89 19.62
N LEU A 546 -48.49 -4.69 19.43
CA LEU A 546 -48.36 -3.70 20.50
C LEU A 546 -49.70 -3.08 20.89
N GLY A 547 -50.65 -2.95 19.96
CA GLY A 547 -51.99 -2.40 20.21
C GLY A 547 -51.92 -1.06 20.96
N ASP A 548 -52.69 -0.93 22.04
CA ASP A 548 -52.80 0.27 22.87
C ASP A 548 -51.73 0.36 23.98
N LEU A 549 -50.69 -0.47 23.96
CA LEU A 549 -49.65 -0.43 24.98
C LEU A 549 -48.85 0.89 24.93
N PRO A 550 -48.42 1.43 26.09
CA PRO A 550 -47.64 2.66 26.13
C PRO A 550 -46.35 2.58 25.30
N LYS A 551 -46.17 3.57 24.41
CA LYS A 551 -44.96 3.72 23.58
C LYS A 551 -43.80 4.39 24.32
N VAL A 552 -44.09 5.07 25.43
CA VAL A 552 -43.11 5.68 26.31
C VAL A 552 -43.42 5.28 27.73
N VAL A 553 -42.43 4.75 28.44
CA VAL A 553 -42.56 4.39 29.86
C VAL A 553 -41.45 5.05 30.66
N GLU A 554 -41.81 5.65 31.79
CA GLU A 554 -40.87 6.22 32.74
C GLU A 554 -40.35 5.16 33.70
N PHE A 555 -39.04 5.17 33.90
CA PHE A 555 -38.32 4.28 34.78
C PHE A 555 -37.60 5.10 35.85
N LYS A 556 -37.60 4.63 37.09
CA LYS A 556 -36.79 5.17 38.19
C LYS A 556 -35.57 4.31 38.46
N CYS A 557 -34.49 4.97 38.90
CA CYS A 557 -33.29 4.32 39.39
C CYS A 557 -33.63 3.38 40.57
N PRO A 558 -33.11 2.15 40.61
CA PRO A 558 -33.44 1.18 41.66
C PRO A 558 -32.64 1.36 42.95
N PHE A 559 -31.68 2.30 43.01
CA PHE A 559 -30.80 2.48 44.15
C PHE A 559 -31.39 3.48 45.15
N ASP A 560 -31.44 3.09 46.42
CA ASP A 560 -31.96 3.92 47.51
C ASP A 560 -31.28 5.30 47.55
N GLY A 561 -32.10 6.35 47.67
CA GLY A 561 -31.66 7.74 47.72
C GLY A 561 -31.46 8.42 46.36
N CYS A 562 -31.48 7.69 45.23
CA CYS A 562 -31.36 8.29 43.90
C CYS A 562 -32.75 8.62 43.31
N ARG A 563 -32.93 9.85 42.80
CA ARG A 563 -34.21 10.35 42.26
C ARG A 563 -34.27 10.36 40.73
N ALA A 564 -33.23 9.86 40.06
CA ALA A 564 -33.16 9.83 38.60
C ALA A 564 -34.35 9.09 37.98
N ILE A 565 -34.99 9.75 37.02
CA ILE A 565 -36.05 9.21 36.17
C ILE A 565 -35.55 9.22 34.72
N ASN A 566 -35.84 8.15 33.98
CA ASN A 566 -35.48 8.01 32.57
C ASN A 566 -36.70 7.59 31.75
N LYS A 567 -36.94 8.29 30.63
CA LYS A 567 -38.00 7.97 29.67
C LYS A 567 -37.48 6.99 28.63
N ASN A 568 -38.02 5.78 28.64
CA ASN A 568 -37.71 4.80 27.60
C ASN A 568 -38.74 4.91 26.47
N HIS A 569 -38.31 5.36 25.30
CA HIS A 569 -39.11 5.46 24.07
C HIS A 569 -39.23 4.13 23.31
N THR A 570 -38.61 3.06 23.80
CA THR A 570 -38.69 1.71 23.23
C THR A 570 -38.98 0.67 24.32
N PRO A 571 -40.13 0.79 25.03
CA PRO A 571 -40.53 -0.22 26.00
C PRO A 571 -40.73 -1.57 25.29
N ARG A 572 -40.33 -2.65 25.96
CA ARG A 572 -40.47 -4.01 25.44
C ARG A 572 -41.53 -4.72 26.27
N TRP A 573 -42.51 -5.32 25.61
CA TRP A 573 -43.65 -5.96 26.25
C TRP A 573 -43.67 -7.45 25.91
N THR A 574 -44.00 -8.30 26.88
CA THR A 574 -44.13 -9.74 26.63
C THR A 574 -45.41 -10.09 25.84
N ILE A 575 -45.42 -11.26 25.22
CA ILE A 575 -46.53 -11.75 24.38
C ILE A 575 -47.72 -12.32 25.17
N GLN A 576 -47.65 -12.31 26.49
CA GLN A 576 -48.74 -12.81 27.34
C GLN A 576 -50.02 -12.02 27.09
N LEU A 577 -51.17 -12.64 27.38
CA LEU A 577 -52.48 -11.99 27.28
C LEU A 577 -52.53 -10.69 28.10
N ASN A 578 -51.94 -10.72 29.30
CA ASN A 578 -51.63 -9.54 30.12
C ASN A 578 -50.13 -9.22 29.96
N PRO A 579 -49.76 -8.24 29.12
CA PRO A 579 -48.36 -7.98 28.78
C PRO A 579 -47.58 -7.44 29.98
N THR A 580 -46.42 -8.03 30.23
CA THR A 580 -45.49 -7.57 31.27
C THR A 580 -44.36 -6.75 30.65
N LEU A 581 -43.99 -5.65 31.30
CA LEU A 581 -42.93 -4.75 30.84
C LEU A 581 -41.55 -5.35 31.12
N VAL A 582 -40.66 -5.37 30.13
CA VAL A 582 -39.31 -5.93 30.30
C VAL A 582 -38.34 -4.86 30.72
N THR A 583 -37.82 -4.97 31.96
CA THR A 583 -36.83 -4.03 32.49
C THR A 583 -35.48 -4.18 31.79
N ARG A 584 -34.70 -3.09 31.81
CA ARG A 584 -33.36 -3.01 31.23
C ARG A 584 -32.39 -2.47 32.28
N GLN A 585 -31.13 -2.87 32.13
CA GLN A 585 -30.05 -2.29 32.90
C GLN A 585 -29.59 -0.99 32.24
N PHE A 586 -29.79 0.13 32.93
CA PHE A 586 -29.23 1.43 32.54
C PHE A 586 -28.19 1.87 33.55
N LYS A 587 -27.15 2.56 33.06
CA LYS A 587 -26.24 3.33 33.92
C LYS A 587 -26.96 4.61 34.32
N CYS A 588 -27.07 4.86 35.62
CA CYS A 588 -27.72 6.05 36.12
C CYS A 588 -26.90 7.30 35.84
N PRO A 589 -27.49 8.35 35.24
CA PRO A 589 -26.78 9.60 35.02
C PRO A 589 -26.47 10.34 36.33
N GLU A 590 -27.29 10.17 37.37
CA GLU A 590 -27.07 10.84 38.66
C GLU A 590 -26.07 10.09 39.55
N CYS A 591 -26.34 8.81 39.86
CA CYS A 591 -25.50 8.06 40.81
C CYS A 591 -24.39 7.24 40.15
N GLY A 592 -24.32 7.20 38.81
CA GLY A 592 -23.31 6.46 38.04
C GLY A 592 -23.43 4.93 38.08
N ARG A 593 -24.28 4.37 38.97
CA ARG A 593 -24.46 2.93 39.16
C ARG A 593 -25.33 2.32 38.06
N LYS A 594 -25.04 1.08 37.70
CA LYS A 594 -25.83 0.29 36.74
C LYS A 594 -26.72 -0.69 37.49
N GLY A 595 -28.02 -0.71 37.19
CA GLY A 595 -28.98 -1.61 37.83
C GLY A 595 -30.22 -1.80 36.97
N ASP A 596 -31.13 -2.70 37.38
CA ASP A 596 -32.42 -2.93 36.70
C ASP A 596 -33.40 -1.82 37.05
N TRP A 597 -33.66 -0.92 36.11
CA TRP A 597 -34.56 0.20 36.38
C TRP A 597 -36.02 -0.27 36.51
N ILE A 598 -36.75 0.35 37.44
CA ILE A 598 -38.11 -0.04 37.82
C ILE A 598 -39.09 0.96 37.20
N PRO A 599 -40.21 0.54 36.59
CA PRO A 599 -41.20 1.48 36.09
C PRO A 599 -41.74 2.39 37.21
N VAL A 600 -41.98 3.66 36.90
CA VAL A 600 -42.51 4.65 37.85
C VAL A 600 -43.99 4.38 38.16
N SER A 601 -44.76 4.05 37.12
CA SER A 601 -46.18 3.71 37.26
C SER A 601 -46.34 2.35 37.91
N ALA A 602 -47.10 2.29 39.00
CA ALA A 602 -47.45 1.05 39.70
C ALA A 602 -48.40 0.14 38.90
N ASN A 603 -48.95 0.63 37.79
CA ASN A 603 -49.93 -0.09 36.97
C ASN A 603 -49.30 -1.10 36.00
N PHE A 604 -47.97 -1.22 35.97
CA PHE A 604 -47.28 -2.15 35.09
C PHE A 604 -46.61 -3.27 35.88
N ASP A 605 -47.07 -4.50 35.66
CA ASP A 605 -46.29 -5.68 35.98
C ASP A 605 -45.01 -5.68 35.13
N TYR A 606 -43.89 -6.06 35.74
CA TYR A 606 -42.60 -6.06 35.04
C TYR A 606 -41.79 -7.33 35.28
N VAL A 607 -40.97 -7.67 34.30
CA VAL A 607 -40.09 -8.84 34.31
C VAL A 607 -38.67 -8.44 33.90
N ARG A 608 -37.67 -9.03 34.55
CA ARG A 608 -36.27 -8.79 34.21
C ARG A 608 -35.86 -9.59 32.97
N SER A 609 -34.96 -9.02 32.16
CA SER A 609 -34.42 -9.68 30.97
C SER A 609 -33.73 -11.01 31.30
N GLU A 610 -33.14 -11.12 32.49
CA GLU A 610 -32.50 -12.31 33.06
C GLU A 610 -33.52 -13.41 33.34
N SER A 611 -34.73 -13.07 33.78
CA SER A 611 -35.81 -14.04 33.99
C SER A 611 -36.26 -14.67 32.67
N LEU A 612 -36.40 -13.86 31.62
CA LEU A 612 -36.70 -14.37 30.27
C LEU A 612 -35.57 -15.25 29.74
N THR A 613 -34.32 -14.83 29.93
CA THR A 613 -33.14 -15.61 29.55
C THR A 613 -33.08 -16.95 30.30
N ARG A 614 -33.41 -16.98 31.59
CA ARG A 614 -33.51 -18.22 32.38
C ARG A 614 -34.62 -19.14 31.88
N THR A 615 -35.80 -18.59 31.58
CA THR A 615 -36.92 -19.37 31.03
C THR A 615 -36.53 -20.01 29.70
N TRP A 616 -35.97 -19.24 28.77
CA TRP A 616 -35.46 -19.75 27.50
C TRP A 616 -34.37 -20.82 27.71
N GLY A 617 -33.43 -20.56 28.62
CA GLY A 617 -32.35 -21.49 28.96
C GLY A 617 -32.84 -22.83 29.53
N ARG A 618 -33.98 -22.85 30.25
CA ARG A 618 -34.60 -24.10 30.73
C ARG A 618 -35.08 -24.98 29.58
N PHE A 619 -35.70 -24.40 28.54
CA PHE A 619 -36.09 -25.15 27.34
C PHE A 619 -34.86 -25.66 26.58
N ALA A 620 -33.89 -24.77 26.34
CA ALA A 620 -32.67 -25.13 25.62
C ALA A 620 -31.89 -26.24 26.33
N LYS A 621 -31.79 -26.21 27.67
CA LYS A 621 -31.13 -27.26 28.48
C LYS A 621 -31.80 -28.63 28.34
N LYS A 622 -33.10 -28.66 28.05
CA LYS A 622 -33.87 -29.88 27.79
C LYS A 622 -33.91 -30.28 26.31
N GLY A 623 -33.08 -29.65 25.47
CA GLY A 623 -33.01 -29.93 24.03
C GLY A 623 -34.22 -29.42 23.24
N CYS A 624 -35.03 -28.52 23.81
CA CYS A 624 -36.16 -27.92 23.12
C CYS A 624 -35.74 -26.58 22.50
N ASP A 625 -35.62 -26.55 21.17
CA ASP A 625 -35.40 -25.31 20.42
C ASP A 625 -36.73 -24.61 20.14
N LEU A 626 -37.07 -23.57 20.91
CA LEU A 626 -38.35 -22.86 20.77
C LEU A 626 -38.61 -22.24 19.38
N ARG A 627 -37.59 -22.08 18.53
CA ARG A 627 -37.74 -21.50 17.18
C ARG A 627 -38.49 -22.40 16.21
N ILE A 628 -38.53 -23.71 16.48
CA ILE A 628 -39.19 -24.68 15.60
C ILE A 628 -40.63 -24.98 16.03
N TYR A 629 -41.12 -24.33 17.10
CA TYR A 629 -42.46 -24.54 17.65
C TYR A 629 -43.31 -23.27 17.49
N PRO A 630 -44.65 -23.41 17.48
CA PRO A 630 -45.55 -22.27 17.44
C PRO A 630 -45.35 -21.32 18.63
N ARG A 631 -45.57 -20.02 18.39
CA ARG A 631 -45.38 -18.96 19.41
C ARG A 631 -46.52 -18.94 20.42
N ARG A 632 -46.37 -19.73 21.50
CA ARG A 632 -47.42 -19.99 22.51
C ARG A 632 -47.11 -19.36 23.88
N ALA A 633 -47.62 -18.15 24.11
CA ALA A 633 -47.41 -17.41 25.36
C ALA A 633 -47.93 -18.17 26.60
N ASP A 634 -49.10 -18.80 26.46
CA ASP A 634 -49.73 -19.62 27.50
C ASP A 634 -48.81 -20.77 27.96
N VAL A 635 -48.00 -21.32 27.07
CA VAL A 635 -47.04 -22.40 27.37
C VAL A 635 -45.68 -21.86 27.83
N TYR A 636 -45.22 -20.74 27.28
CA TYR A 636 -43.92 -20.12 27.64
C TYR A 636 -43.91 -19.50 29.03
N PHE A 637 -45.06 -19.14 29.57
CA PHE A 637 -45.16 -18.46 30.86
C PHE A 637 -46.00 -19.22 31.89
N SER A 638 -46.42 -20.46 31.60
CA SER A 638 -47.11 -21.29 32.60
C SER A 638 -46.18 -21.70 33.74
N GLN A 639 -46.79 -21.89 34.92
CA GLN A 639 -46.12 -22.37 36.13
C GLN A 639 -45.84 -23.89 36.10
N GLY A 640 -46.24 -24.59 35.03
CA GLY A 640 -46.03 -26.02 34.87
C GLY A 640 -44.57 -26.42 34.77
N HIS A 641 -44.27 -27.68 35.08
CA HIS A 641 -42.93 -28.25 34.92
C HIS A 641 -42.46 -28.14 33.46
N ILE A 642 -41.16 -27.92 33.25
CA ILE A 642 -40.61 -27.67 31.91
C ILE A 642 -40.91 -28.80 30.91
N ASP A 643 -40.93 -30.05 31.39
CA ASP A 643 -41.21 -31.21 30.55
C ASP A 643 -42.67 -31.24 30.07
N ILE A 644 -43.62 -30.81 30.91
CA ILE A 644 -45.04 -30.67 30.53
C ILE A 644 -45.18 -29.59 29.46
N ARG A 645 -44.49 -28.47 29.66
CA ARG A 645 -44.51 -27.34 28.71
C ARG A 645 -43.91 -27.73 27.36
N ILE A 646 -42.84 -28.53 27.36
CA ILE A 646 -42.26 -29.07 26.11
C ILE A 646 -43.25 -30.02 25.43
N ALA A 647 -43.96 -30.87 26.17
CA ALA A 647 -44.98 -31.75 25.60
C ALA A 647 -46.11 -30.95 24.94
N GLN A 648 -46.61 -29.91 25.60
CA GLN A 648 -47.63 -29.00 25.05
C GLN A 648 -47.16 -28.30 23.75
N LEU A 649 -45.89 -27.90 23.67
CA LEU A 649 -45.34 -27.32 22.43
C LEU A 649 -45.23 -28.35 21.30
N LYS A 650 -44.84 -29.59 21.61
CA LYS A 650 -44.80 -30.68 20.63
C LYS A 650 -46.18 -31.01 20.09
N GLU A 651 -47.18 -31.09 20.97
CA GLU A 651 -48.57 -31.30 20.60
C GLU A 651 -49.08 -30.16 19.71
N ALA A 652 -48.86 -28.90 20.10
CA ALA A 652 -49.24 -27.74 19.29
C ALA A 652 -48.59 -27.76 17.90
N LYS A 653 -47.31 -28.15 17.81
CA LYS A 653 -46.62 -28.29 16.52
C LYS A 653 -47.25 -29.38 15.65
N MET A 654 -47.58 -30.54 16.22
CA MET A 654 -48.24 -31.61 15.46
C MET A 654 -49.59 -31.16 14.89
N PHE A 655 -50.35 -30.36 15.63
CA PHE A 655 -51.61 -29.79 15.13
C PHE A 655 -51.42 -28.77 14.00
N ASP A 656 -50.40 -27.91 14.07
CA ASP A 656 -50.09 -26.94 13.01
C ASP A 656 -49.56 -27.62 11.75
N ASP A 657 -48.74 -28.67 11.90
CA ASP A 657 -48.21 -29.48 10.79
C ASP A 657 -49.31 -30.31 10.10
N GLN A 658 -50.44 -30.60 10.77
CA GLN A 658 -51.60 -31.27 10.17
C GLN A 658 -52.57 -30.30 9.46
N ARG A 659 -52.48 -29.00 9.75
CA ARG A 659 -53.30 -27.94 9.14
C ARG A 659 -52.65 -27.28 7.93
N SER A 660 -51.33 -27.44 7.79
CA SER A 660 -50.51 -26.96 6.67
C SER A 660 -50.47 -28.02 5.59
#